data_AF-A0A3B8Q1M7-F1
#
_entry.id   AF-A0A3B8Q1M7-F1
#
_cell.length_a   1.000
_cell.length_b   1.000
_cell.length_c   1.000
_cell.angle_alpha   90.00
_cell.angle_beta   90.00
_cell.angle_gamma   90.00
#
_symmetry.space_group_name_H-M   'P 1'
#
loop_
_entity.id
_entity.type
_entity.pdbx_description
1 polymer ?
#
loop_
_entity_poly.entity_id
_entity_poly.type
_entity_poly.pdbx_seq_one_letter_code
_entity_poly.pdbx_strand_id
1 'polypeptide(L)'
;MNTLIGTHSPVRRAALIGLAVAGLTTGGFAQLLYQEGFNDDGSKANPARYTIVGGDVWELSRIFGDPPLATASAQRGPIYFAHSFDVSFVGIPNIPARRMMLCWRTSNDLANTTEEFLELLDSAIAWLVNNKANGRVMVYPDATAIGGLKDRFEAAGWTVLDDDTTKTDAQVEADADLFIHAGNADPSRYGLLKKPVVANFSSDWDDMIVGSIGSDATFAPGKINIGAEGHPAAGGKTGSFDGFTGDQAIALAGRFLPEGATVLATMNRTVPPSVVRLSDVDDMIAGTKQHDMSESTLASLDINDGAPGNWLDDNGVPGGYTGSWGLRVQGKLTVSAPGTYRFALGTDDGARFQIDRDKNGFTFADNIIEDFGPHGFTLVYENVTFAAAGTYDFEVRGYSSASPGGFELSVGIVPAAEVLDDNLASGYWEVLGTAGSTAPVQLSGTTTATGYIATGADTETKEPLIVLLNGPSDNPPGAFYGGGPLTGFEGTGFFAGAGMNKFPYENETPPRSVTLRPVNVAGKQDVKLTVALAGAQIDFENDGNDFLDIIIYTNGLASTPKTLAHFNGVETGQQPWLADDLAGNQRRLTREFADFTYNIPASATELVVQFVAGSSWWNELLGFDNVRITAGATTTPIGAISASIAGDNINLAWTGGTAPYLVQGKLALNDANWIDLQTVNTTSASIPLATPGGVFQVQDATTKTVKLFKVSLNGANERPTPVTTTAKGVGFAALDGNFLTYAVSYEGLQGDAKFAHIHGPADANTAAGILVTLTAASPLATGGYFIGQAPLDAGLRANIEGGMTYFNVHSTVFGGGEIRGQLVP
;
A
#
# COMPACT_ATOMS: atom_id res chain seq x y z
N MET A 1 -14.71 -39.41 0.91
CA MET A 1 -14.84 -40.73 1.58
C MET A 1 -13.98 -40.72 2.84
N ASN A 2 -14.60 -40.73 4.02
CA ASN A 2 -14.11 -41.44 5.21
C ASN A 2 -15.20 -41.44 6.30
N THR A 3 -15.29 -42.58 6.98
CA THR A 3 -16.40 -43.12 7.77
C THR A 3 -16.36 -42.69 9.23
N LEU A 4 -17.52 -42.54 9.90
CA LEU A 4 -17.65 -42.67 11.35
C LEU A 4 -19.03 -43.24 11.72
N ILE A 5 -19.00 -44.40 12.38
CA ILE A 5 -20.13 -45.15 12.94
C ILE A 5 -20.28 -44.73 14.41
N GLY A 6 -21.51 -44.49 14.88
CA GLY A 6 -21.85 -44.26 16.30
C GLY A 6 -23.36 -44.42 16.55
N THR A 7 -23.70 -45.13 17.63
CA THR A 7 -24.98 -45.81 17.96
C THR A 7 -26.06 -44.95 18.66
N HIS A 8 -27.32 -45.45 18.62
CA HIS A 8 -28.60 -44.89 19.08
C HIS A 8 -28.75 -44.36 20.53
N SER A 9 -29.40 -43.18 20.72
CA SER A 9 -30.57 -42.86 21.60
C SER A 9 -30.98 -41.35 21.48
N PRO A 10 -32.14 -40.85 21.96
CA PRO A 10 -33.09 -40.11 21.12
C PRO A 10 -33.16 -38.58 21.35
N VAL A 11 -33.67 -37.88 20.33
CA VAL A 11 -34.11 -36.46 20.31
C VAL A 11 -33.01 -35.38 20.41
N ARG A 12 -32.46 -35.01 19.23
CA ARG A 12 -32.34 -33.64 18.70
C ARG A 12 -31.92 -33.77 17.23
N ARG A 13 -32.71 -33.21 16.31
CA ARG A 13 -32.47 -33.30 14.85
C ARG A 13 -31.14 -32.62 14.50
N ALA A 14 -30.06 -33.38 14.37
CA ALA A 14 -28.95 -33.01 13.49
C ALA A 14 -29.31 -33.50 12.08
N ALA A 15 -30.14 -32.73 11.37
CA ALA A 15 -30.17 -32.86 9.92
C ALA A 15 -28.82 -32.32 9.44
N LEU A 16 -28.01 -33.18 8.82
CA LEU A 16 -26.79 -32.77 8.13
C LEU A 16 -27.23 -31.94 6.92
N ILE A 17 -27.37 -30.63 7.10
CA ILE A 17 -27.72 -29.69 6.02
C ILE A 17 -26.44 -29.46 5.21
N GLY A 18 -26.27 -30.20 4.12
CA GLY A 18 -25.28 -29.86 3.09
C GLY A 18 -25.78 -28.65 2.33
N LEU A 19 -25.30 -27.46 2.69
CA LEU A 19 -25.55 -26.24 1.92
C LEU A 19 -24.40 -26.04 0.93
N ALA A 20 -24.72 -26.03 -0.37
CA ALA A 20 -23.80 -25.62 -1.42
C ALA A 20 -24.34 -24.34 -2.06
N VAL A 21 -23.46 -23.37 -2.30
CA VAL A 21 -23.83 -22.07 -2.86
C VAL A 21 -22.82 -21.67 -3.93
N ALA A 22 -23.29 -21.16 -5.07
CA ALA A 22 -22.46 -20.74 -6.20
C ALA A 22 -22.95 -19.41 -6.80
N GLY A 23 -22.02 -18.56 -7.22
CA GLY A 23 -22.30 -17.32 -7.94
C GLY A 23 -22.09 -17.50 -9.45
N LEU A 24 -23.00 -16.96 -10.25
CA LEU A 24 -22.90 -16.92 -11.72
C LEU A 24 -22.97 -15.47 -12.18
N THR A 25 -21.91 -14.99 -12.81
CA THR A 25 -21.83 -13.62 -13.35
C THR A 25 -22.22 -13.59 -14.82
N THR A 26 -23.13 -12.69 -15.20
CA THR A 26 -23.59 -12.51 -16.58
C THR A 26 -23.40 -11.10 -17.14
N GLY A 27 -22.88 -10.17 -16.32
CA GLY A 27 -22.50 -8.82 -16.74
C GLY A 27 -21.39 -8.81 -17.82
N GLY A 28 -21.44 -7.81 -18.71
CA GLY A 28 -20.43 -7.64 -19.75
C GLY A 28 -19.04 -7.44 -19.14
N PHE A 29 -18.10 -8.32 -19.49
CA PHE A 29 -16.70 -8.17 -19.12
C PHE A 29 -16.13 -6.88 -19.74
N ALA A 30 -15.20 -6.23 -19.05
CA ALA A 30 -14.33 -5.27 -19.69
C ALA A 30 -13.67 -5.96 -20.91
N GLN A 31 -13.87 -5.40 -22.10
CA GLN A 31 -13.31 -5.96 -23.32
C GLN A 31 -11.80 -5.73 -23.29
N LEU A 32 -11.02 -6.81 -23.32
CA LEU A 32 -9.58 -6.72 -23.57
C LEU A 32 -9.35 -6.29 -25.02
N LEU A 33 -8.76 -5.11 -25.21
CA LEU A 33 -8.43 -4.53 -26.52
C LEU A 33 -6.99 -4.87 -26.92
N TYR A 34 -6.09 -4.92 -25.95
CA TYR A 34 -4.68 -5.22 -26.16
C TYR A 34 -4.05 -5.79 -24.88
N GLN A 35 -3.07 -6.68 -25.04
CA GLN A 35 -2.22 -7.17 -23.96
C GLN A 35 -0.79 -7.37 -24.46
N GLU A 36 0.19 -6.88 -23.72
CA GLU A 36 1.62 -7.21 -23.89
C GLU A 36 2.17 -7.72 -22.56
N GLY A 37 2.74 -8.92 -22.58
CA GLY A 37 3.32 -9.55 -21.39
C GLY A 37 4.81 -9.85 -21.52
N PHE A 38 5.51 -9.31 -22.52
CA PHE A 38 6.98 -9.37 -22.65
C PHE A 38 7.59 -10.79 -22.52
N ASN A 39 6.81 -11.80 -22.90
CA ASN A 39 7.18 -13.21 -22.80
C ASN A 39 8.19 -13.65 -23.87
N ASP A 40 8.28 -12.86 -24.94
CA ASP A 40 9.26 -12.95 -26.02
C ASP A 40 9.61 -11.53 -26.49
N ASP A 41 10.64 -11.41 -27.34
CA ASP A 41 11.03 -10.13 -27.90
C ASP A 41 10.08 -9.69 -29.03
N GLY A 42 9.00 -9.03 -28.64
CA GLY A 42 8.00 -8.44 -29.53
C GLY A 42 8.52 -7.33 -30.43
N SER A 43 9.71 -6.77 -30.19
CA SER A 43 10.34 -5.81 -31.10
C SER A 43 10.84 -6.48 -32.38
N LYS A 44 11.13 -7.79 -32.33
CA LYS A 44 11.54 -8.62 -33.48
C LYS A 44 10.35 -9.26 -34.19
N ALA A 45 9.12 -9.09 -33.70
CA ALA A 45 7.92 -9.63 -34.34
C ALA A 45 7.61 -8.91 -35.66
N ASN A 46 6.79 -9.54 -36.52
CA ASN A 46 6.30 -8.93 -37.75
C ASN A 46 4.76 -8.98 -37.84
N PRO A 47 4.04 -7.85 -37.66
CA PRO A 47 4.59 -6.53 -37.31
C PRO A 47 5.10 -6.50 -35.85
N ALA A 48 6.04 -5.58 -35.57
CA ALA A 48 6.56 -5.38 -34.22
C ALA A 48 5.44 -4.98 -33.26
N ARG A 49 5.49 -5.50 -32.03
CA ARG A 49 4.53 -5.18 -30.97
C ARG A 49 4.93 -3.93 -30.18
N TYR A 50 6.21 -3.61 -30.16
CA TYR A 50 6.79 -2.42 -29.55
C TYR A 50 8.16 -2.09 -30.16
N THR A 51 8.66 -0.89 -29.90
CA THR A 51 10.03 -0.45 -30.22
C THR A 51 10.77 -0.10 -28.95
N ILE A 52 12.09 -0.30 -28.93
CA ILE A 52 12.96 0.00 -27.80
C ILE A 52 13.96 1.07 -28.21
N VAL A 53 14.14 2.10 -27.38
CA VAL A 53 15.22 3.09 -27.49
C VAL A 53 16.16 2.87 -26.31
N GLY A 54 17.45 2.70 -26.60
CA GLY A 54 18.48 2.43 -25.59
C GLY A 54 18.39 1.05 -24.94
N GLY A 55 17.90 0.03 -25.64
CA GLY A 55 17.96 -1.34 -25.12
C GLY A 55 19.37 -1.93 -25.20
N ASP A 56 19.98 -2.30 -24.07
CA ASP A 56 21.30 -2.94 -24.01
C ASP A 56 21.49 -3.72 -22.70
N VAL A 57 22.48 -4.62 -22.69
CA VAL A 57 22.85 -5.46 -21.53
C VAL A 57 24.36 -5.35 -21.26
N TRP A 58 24.72 -4.86 -20.08
CA TRP A 58 26.08 -4.71 -19.61
C TRP A 58 26.31 -5.61 -18.39
N GLU A 59 26.76 -6.83 -18.64
CA GLU A 59 27.23 -7.73 -17.61
C GLU A 59 28.61 -7.31 -17.09
N LEU A 60 28.97 -7.77 -15.88
CA LEU A 60 30.24 -7.43 -15.23
C LEU A 60 31.47 -7.59 -16.14
N SER A 61 31.54 -8.68 -16.91
CA SER A 61 32.67 -8.93 -17.81
C SER A 61 32.83 -7.86 -18.91
N ARG A 62 31.72 -7.22 -19.32
CA ARG A 62 31.71 -6.12 -20.30
C ARG A 62 32.03 -4.79 -19.61
N ILE A 63 31.46 -4.54 -18.43
CA ILE A 63 31.70 -3.31 -17.63
C ILE A 63 33.21 -3.13 -17.36
N PHE A 64 33.92 -4.20 -16.96
CA PHE A 64 35.36 -4.12 -16.68
C PHE A 64 36.26 -4.18 -17.93
N GLY A 65 35.72 -4.59 -19.08
CA GLY A 65 36.49 -4.85 -20.29
C GLY A 65 36.59 -3.66 -21.26
N ASP A 66 35.72 -2.67 -21.13
CA ASP A 66 35.58 -1.57 -22.08
C ASP A 66 36.05 -0.22 -21.47
N PRO A 67 37.13 0.40 -21.98
CA PRO A 67 37.72 1.63 -21.42
C PRO A 67 36.79 2.85 -21.24
N PRO A 68 35.74 3.10 -22.05
CA PRO A 68 34.80 4.20 -21.85
C PRO A 68 33.98 4.09 -20.56
N LEU A 69 34.00 2.93 -19.90
CA LEU A 69 33.17 2.62 -18.73
C LEU A 69 33.96 2.60 -17.41
N ALA A 70 35.23 3.02 -17.43
CA ALA A 70 36.09 2.95 -16.24
C ALA A 70 35.50 3.69 -15.02
N THR A 71 34.66 4.70 -15.23
CA THR A 71 33.93 5.44 -14.17
C THR A 71 32.74 4.67 -13.60
N ALA A 72 32.23 3.63 -14.27
CA ALA A 72 31.18 2.74 -13.79
C ALA A 72 31.73 1.44 -13.19
N SER A 73 33.06 1.30 -13.09
CA SER A 73 33.74 0.15 -12.46
C SER A 73 33.41 -0.02 -10.97
N ALA A 74 32.82 1.01 -10.35
CA ALA A 74 32.25 0.98 -9.02
C ALA A 74 31.01 0.08 -8.89
N GLN A 75 30.34 -0.29 -9.99
CA GLN A 75 29.12 -1.09 -10.00
C GLN A 75 29.41 -2.58 -10.17
N ARG A 76 28.80 -3.42 -9.31
CA ARG A 76 29.00 -4.87 -9.32
C ARG A 76 27.78 -5.70 -9.75
N GLY A 77 26.67 -5.07 -10.07
CA GLY A 77 25.53 -5.73 -10.69
C GLY A 77 25.51 -5.59 -12.21
N PRO A 78 24.63 -6.34 -12.89
CA PRO A 78 24.31 -6.08 -14.29
C PRO A 78 23.62 -4.72 -14.44
N ILE A 79 23.99 -3.98 -15.48
CA ILE A 79 23.38 -2.71 -15.87
C ILE A 79 22.68 -2.94 -17.20
N TYR A 80 21.39 -2.65 -17.30
CA TYR A 80 20.62 -3.04 -18.49
C TYR A 80 19.32 -2.26 -18.64
N PHE A 81 18.76 -2.37 -19.84
CA PHE A 81 17.36 -2.05 -20.13
C PHE A 81 16.87 -3.05 -21.18
N ALA A 82 16.33 -4.17 -20.70
CA ALA A 82 16.13 -5.36 -21.50
C ALA A 82 15.07 -6.29 -20.90
N HIS A 83 14.75 -7.36 -21.61
CA HIS A 83 13.91 -8.42 -21.05
C HIS A 83 14.67 -9.20 -19.99
N SER A 84 13.96 -9.74 -19.01
CA SER A 84 14.55 -10.47 -17.89
C SER A 84 15.33 -11.74 -18.29
N PHE A 85 15.05 -12.32 -19.46
CA PHE A 85 15.77 -13.47 -20.00
C PHE A 85 17.00 -13.10 -20.84
N ASP A 86 17.21 -11.82 -21.14
CA ASP A 86 18.40 -11.33 -21.87
C ASP A 86 19.59 -11.04 -20.92
N VAL A 87 19.33 -11.02 -19.61
CA VAL A 87 20.28 -10.63 -18.56
C VAL A 87 20.57 -11.83 -17.65
N SER A 88 21.79 -11.91 -17.11
CA SER A 88 22.22 -13.00 -16.23
C SER A 88 21.43 -13.08 -14.94
N PHE A 89 20.93 -11.94 -14.44
CA PHE A 89 20.17 -11.83 -13.22
C PHE A 89 19.37 -10.52 -13.17
N VAL A 90 18.14 -10.58 -12.65
CA VAL A 90 17.30 -9.42 -12.37
C VAL A 90 16.88 -9.47 -10.90
N GLY A 91 17.27 -8.46 -10.14
CA GLY A 91 17.09 -8.47 -8.69
C GLY A 91 18.31 -7.96 -7.96
N ILE A 92 18.24 -8.01 -6.64
CA ILE A 92 19.39 -7.84 -5.76
C ILE A 92 19.80 -9.25 -5.35
N PRO A 93 21.05 -9.68 -5.56
CA PRO A 93 21.42 -11.07 -5.31
C PRO A 93 21.36 -11.37 -3.81
N ASN A 94 21.38 -12.65 -3.45
CA ASN A 94 21.58 -13.03 -2.06
C ASN A 94 22.97 -12.65 -1.57
N ILE A 95 23.12 -12.56 -0.26
CA ILE A 95 24.38 -12.20 0.38
C ILE A 95 25.48 -13.23 0.04
N PRO A 96 26.66 -12.81 -0.47
CA PRO A 96 27.66 -13.76 -0.94
C PRO A 96 28.61 -14.26 0.17
N ALA A 97 28.68 -13.57 1.30
CA ALA A 97 29.37 -13.99 2.52
C ALA A 97 28.79 -13.24 3.73
N ARG A 98 29.17 -13.61 4.95
CA ARG A 98 28.75 -12.90 6.17
C ARG A 98 29.06 -11.40 6.05
N ARG A 99 28.23 -10.54 6.64
CA ARG A 99 28.45 -9.09 6.70
C ARG A 99 28.25 -8.57 8.11
N MET A 100 28.84 -7.42 8.38
CA MET A 100 28.62 -6.68 9.61
C MET A 100 28.39 -5.21 9.28
N MET A 101 27.29 -4.63 9.75
CA MET A 101 27.20 -3.17 9.92
C MET A 101 27.84 -2.85 11.26
N LEU A 102 28.84 -1.99 11.23
CA LEU A 102 29.47 -1.45 12.41
C LEU A 102 29.04 0.02 12.51
N CYS A 103 28.10 0.29 13.41
CA CYS A 103 27.54 1.62 13.65
C CYS A 103 28.50 2.46 14.53
N TRP A 104 29.78 2.47 14.18
CA TRP A 104 30.85 3.07 14.98
C TRP A 104 31.88 3.74 14.08
N ARG A 105 31.85 5.06 13.99
CA ARG A 105 32.67 5.80 13.03
C ARG A 105 34.16 5.50 13.15
N THR A 106 34.80 5.56 11.99
CA THR A 106 36.24 5.55 11.75
C THR A 106 37.03 6.59 12.54
N SER A 107 36.43 7.75 12.83
CA SER A 107 37.03 8.84 13.59
C SER A 107 37.09 8.62 15.11
N ASN A 108 36.51 7.54 15.62
CA ASN A 108 36.41 7.34 17.05
C ASN A 108 37.72 6.87 17.68
N ASP A 109 37.99 7.39 18.87
CA ASP A 109 39.23 7.14 19.58
C ASP A 109 39.15 5.85 20.40
N LEU A 110 40.04 4.90 20.11
CA LEU A 110 40.22 3.69 20.91
C LEU A 110 40.56 4.01 22.37
N ALA A 111 41.20 5.14 22.66
CA ALA A 111 41.50 5.54 24.03
C ALA A 111 40.24 5.78 24.88
N ASN A 112 39.12 6.13 24.24
CA ASN A 112 37.83 6.32 24.88
C ASN A 112 36.93 5.08 24.81
N THR A 113 37.49 3.93 24.41
CA THR A 113 36.76 2.68 24.21
C THR A 113 37.21 1.66 25.26
N THR A 114 36.26 0.96 25.88
CA THR A 114 36.60 -0.05 26.90
C THR A 114 37.09 -1.34 26.27
N GLU A 115 38.02 -2.02 26.94
CA GLU A 115 38.53 -3.32 26.47
C GLU A 115 37.40 -4.34 26.31
N GLU A 116 36.36 -4.27 27.15
CA GLU A 116 35.21 -5.17 27.07
C GLU A 116 34.42 -5.00 25.76
N PHE A 117 34.28 -3.77 25.23
CA PHE A 117 33.71 -3.56 23.90
C PHE A 117 34.63 -4.05 22.79
N LEU A 118 35.94 -3.85 22.92
CA LEU A 118 36.89 -4.30 21.91
C LEU A 118 36.96 -5.83 21.82
N GLU A 119 36.84 -6.54 22.94
CA GLU A 119 36.69 -8.00 22.95
C GLU A 119 35.39 -8.47 22.27
N LEU A 120 34.29 -7.70 22.38
CA LEU A 120 33.06 -7.99 21.64
C LEU A 120 33.28 -7.84 20.13
N LEU A 121 33.96 -6.78 19.71
CA LEU A 121 34.30 -6.55 18.31
C LEU A 121 35.21 -7.66 17.77
N ASP A 122 36.24 -8.06 18.53
CA ASP A 122 37.13 -9.17 18.17
C ASP A 122 36.35 -10.47 17.96
N SER A 123 35.41 -10.77 18.86
CA SER A 123 34.54 -11.94 18.76
C SER A 123 33.60 -11.86 17.55
N ALA A 124 33.05 -10.69 17.26
CA ALA A 124 32.21 -10.47 16.08
C ALA A 124 33.00 -10.67 14.78
N ILE A 125 34.23 -10.16 14.72
CA ILE A 125 35.16 -10.37 13.60
C ILE A 125 35.55 -11.85 13.49
N ALA A 126 35.86 -12.51 14.60
CA ALA A 126 36.17 -13.94 14.62
C ALA A 126 35.00 -14.76 14.06
N TRP A 127 33.76 -14.45 14.42
CA TRP A 127 32.60 -15.05 13.78
C TRP A 127 32.54 -14.71 12.29
N LEU A 128 32.69 -13.44 11.91
CA LEU A 128 32.60 -12.97 10.53
C LEU A 128 33.55 -13.75 9.58
N VAL A 129 34.78 -14.01 10.03
CA VAL A 129 35.83 -14.74 9.27
C VAL A 129 35.94 -16.24 9.63
N ASN A 130 34.96 -16.79 10.36
CA ASN A 130 34.92 -18.18 10.79
C ASN A 130 36.20 -18.66 11.54
N ASN A 131 36.62 -17.88 12.52
CA ASN A 131 37.78 -18.08 13.39
C ASN A 131 39.12 -18.19 12.64
N LYS A 132 39.20 -17.65 11.42
CA LYS A 132 40.48 -17.53 10.73
C LYS A 132 41.42 -16.64 11.54
N ALA A 133 42.64 -17.13 11.75
CA ALA A 133 43.71 -16.37 12.38
C ALA A 133 44.78 -15.97 11.34
N ASN A 134 45.52 -14.90 11.63
CA ASN A 134 46.65 -14.43 10.82
C ASN A 134 46.30 -14.18 9.34
N GLY A 135 45.11 -13.63 9.08
CA GLY A 135 44.64 -13.32 7.73
C GLY A 135 45.09 -11.95 7.24
N ARG A 136 44.56 -11.55 6.08
CA ARG A 136 44.74 -10.21 5.51
C ARG A 136 43.43 -9.43 5.61
N VAL A 137 43.48 -8.20 6.13
CA VAL A 137 42.36 -7.26 6.16
C VAL A 137 42.63 -6.17 5.13
N MET A 138 41.72 -5.97 4.19
CA MET A 138 41.79 -4.85 3.25
C MET A 138 40.82 -3.75 3.70
N VAL A 139 41.29 -2.51 3.68
CA VAL A 139 40.54 -1.35 4.14
C VAL A 139 40.40 -0.36 3.00
N TYR A 140 39.17 0.08 2.77
CA TYR A 140 38.85 1.15 1.84
C TYR A 140 38.46 2.42 2.60
N PRO A 141 38.97 3.61 2.22
CA PRO A 141 39.93 3.84 1.13
C PRO A 141 41.35 3.35 1.47
N ASP A 142 41.74 3.34 2.74
CA ASP A 142 43.05 2.90 3.20
C ASP A 142 43.03 2.53 4.70
N ALA A 143 44.12 1.94 5.20
CA ALA A 143 44.26 1.49 6.57
C ALA A 143 44.17 2.63 7.61
N THR A 144 44.42 3.88 7.23
CA THR A 144 44.31 5.02 8.16
C THR A 144 42.85 5.30 8.51
N ALA A 145 41.93 4.94 7.61
CA ALA A 145 40.50 5.13 7.82
C ALA A 145 39.93 4.28 8.96
N ILE A 146 40.60 3.25 9.47
CA ILE A 146 40.11 2.49 10.64
C ILE A 146 40.85 2.86 11.93
N GLY A 147 41.70 3.89 11.90
CA GLY A 147 42.41 4.41 13.05
C GLY A 147 43.11 3.32 13.87
N GLY A 148 42.92 3.36 15.19
CA GLY A 148 43.57 2.42 16.12
C GLY A 148 43.17 0.95 15.94
N LEU A 149 42.07 0.64 15.22
CA LEU A 149 41.72 -0.75 14.92
C LEU A 149 42.79 -1.43 14.08
N LYS A 150 43.51 -0.67 13.24
CA LYS A 150 44.66 -1.17 12.48
C LYS A 150 45.67 -1.84 13.42
N ASP A 151 46.08 -1.14 14.47
CA ASP A 151 47.08 -1.63 15.43
C ASP A 151 46.55 -2.84 16.21
N ARG A 152 45.25 -2.86 16.53
CA ARG A 152 44.61 -4.01 17.19
C ARG A 152 44.61 -5.25 16.28
N PHE A 153 44.30 -5.10 15.00
CA PHE A 153 44.41 -6.19 14.01
C PHE A 153 45.83 -6.72 13.90
N GLU A 154 46.82 -5.83 13.77
CA GLU A 154 48.24 -6.22 13.67
C GLU A 154 48.75 -6.91 14.95
N ALA A 155 48.33 -6.43 16.13
CA ALA A 155 48.63 -7.08 17.40
C ALA A 155 48.00 -8.49 17.50
N ALA A 156 46.83 -8.69 16.88
CA ALA A 156 46.19 -9.99 16.74
C ALA A 156 46.79 -10.87 15.61
N GLY A 157 47.87 -10.42 14.95
CA GLY A 157 48.61 -11.17 13.94
C GLY A 157 48.09 -11.02 12.51
N TRP A 158 47.14 -10.10 12.26
CA TRP A 158 46.64 -9.82 10.91
C TRP A 158 47.55 -8.88 10.14
N THR A 159 47.55 -8.99 8.82
CA THR A 159 48.16 -7.99 7.94
C THR A 159 47.07 -7.04 7.43
N VAL A 160 47.22 -5.74 7.68
CA VAL A 160 46.29 -4.72 7.17
C VAL A 160 46.84 -4.14 5.86
N LEU A 161 45.98 -3.98 4.86
CA LEU A 161 46.29 -3.53 3.52
C LEU A 161 45.39 -2.36 3.12
N ASP A 162 45.93 -1.46 2.32
CA ASP A 162 45.15 -0.45 1.62
C ASP A 162 44.48 -1.07 0.38
N ASP A 163 43.29 -0.59 0.02
CA ASP A 163 42.63 -0.98 -1.22
C ASP A 163 43.33 -0.34 -2.44
N ASP A 164 43.40 -1.11 -3.53
CA ASP A 164 43.89 -0.66 -4.83
C ASP A 164 42.71 -0.62 -5.79
N THR A 165 42.19 0.58 -6.02
CA THR A 165 41.03 0.83 -6.89
C THR A 165 41.31 0.54 -8.36
N THR A 166 42.56 0.30 -8.74
CA THR A 166 42.93 -0.10 -10.11
C THR A 166 42.78 -1.61 -10.34
N LYS A 167 42.65 -2.41 -9.28
CA LYS A 167 42.49 -3.87 -9.39
C LYS A 167 41.06 -4.27 -9.70
N THR A 168 40.93 -5.34 -10.47
CA THR A 168 39.65 -6.04 -10.64
C THR A 168 39.21 -6.66 -9.32
N ASP A 169 37.92 -6.92 -9.20
CA ASP A 169 37.31 -7.55 -8.03
C ASP A 169 37.91 -8.90 -7.69
N ALA A 170 38.20 -9.73 -8.70
CA ALA A 170 38.82 -11.02 -8.52
C ALA A 170 40.25 -10.91 -7.96
N GLN A 171 40.98 -9.86 -8.34
CA GLN A 171 42.31 -9.57 -7.79
C GLN A 171 42.21 -9.10 -6.34
N VAL A 172 41.24 -8.24 -6.03
CA VAL A 172 40.97 -7.76 -4.66
C VAL A 172 40.50 -8.89 -3.74
N GLU A 173 39.57 -9.74 -4.17
CA GLU A 173 39.12 -10.92 -3.40
C GLU A 173 40.24 -11.92 -3.12
N ALA A 174 41.24 -12.02 -4.00
CA ALA A 174 42.40 -12.86 -3.81
C ALA A 174 43.39 -12.29 -2.79
N ASP A 175 43.36 -10.98 -2.56
CA ASP A 175 44.30 -10.28 -1.69
C ASP A 175 43.92 -10.27 -0.21
N ALA A 176 42.64 -10.45 0.13
CA ALA A 176 42.20 -10.35 1.52
C ALA A 176 41.15 -11.40 1.95
N ASP A 177 41.07 -11.57 3.26
CA ASP A 177 40.13 -12.45 3.94
C ASP A 177 38.97 -11.70 4.61
N LEU A 178 39.19 -10.42 4.91
CA LEU A 178 38.21 -9.50 5.49
C LEU A 178 38.33 -8.16 4.78
N PHE A 179 37.19 -7.53 4.50
CA PHE A 179 37.12 -6.22 3.89
C PHE A 179 36.43 -5.25 4.84
N ILE A 180 36.95 -4.03 4.95
CA ILE A 180 36.33 -2.98 5.75
C ILE A 180 36.10 -1.78 4.84
N HIS A 181 34.84 -1.40 4.69
CA HIS A 181 34.43 -0.14 4.06
C HIS A 181 34.36 0.95 5.12
N ALA A 182 35.25 1.92 5.07
CA ALA A 182 35.49 2.93 6.09
C ALA A 182 35.61 4.33 5.45
N GLY A 183 34.50 5.05 5.27
CA GLY A 183 34.50 6.42 4.74
C GLY A 183 33.48 6.65 3.62
N ASN A 184 33.56 7.82 3.00
CA ASN A 184 32.59 8.32 2.01
C ASN A 184 33.16 8.16 0.59
N ALA A 185 32.92 7.02 -0.06
CA ALA A 185 33.24 6.81 -1.49
C ALA A 185 32.61 5.51 -2.03
N ASP A 186 32.54 5.40 -3.37
CA ASP A 186 31.84 4.37 -4.16
C ASP A 186 31.80 2.94 -3.55
N PRO A 187 30.77 2.64 -2.73
CA PRO A 187 30.84 1.52 -1.78
C PRO A 187 30.34 0.21 -2.41
N SER A 188 29.56 0.28 -3.49
CA SER A 188 28.87 -0.89 -4.09
C SER A 188 29.84 -2.00 -4.55
N ARG A 189 31.12 -1.66 -4.80
CA ARG A 189 32.21 -2.61 -5.02
C ARG A 189 32.34 -3.61 -3.88
N TYR A 190 32.06 -3.25 -2.62
CA TYR A 190 32.23 -4.19 -1.52
C TYR A 190 30.96 -5.01 -1.26
N GLY A 191 29.79 -4.48 -1.64
CA GLY A 191 28.49 -5.13 -1.48
C GLY A 191 28.53 -6.59 -1.97
N LEU A 192 29.01 -6.84 -3.18
CA LEU A 192 28.97 -8.17 -3.81
C LEU A 192 30.22 -9.06 -3.65
N LEU A 193 31.20 -8.67 -2.82
CA LEU A 193 32.41 -9.49 -2.57
C LEU A 193 32.08 -10.87 -2.00
N LYS A 194 32.67 -11.95 -2.51
CA LYS A 194 32.51 -13.33 -1.97
C LYS A 194 33.30 -13.59 -0.69
N LYS A 195 33.62 -12.51 0.03
CA LYS A 195 34.40 -12.49 1.26
C LYS A 195 33.66 -11.67 2.32
N PRO A 196 33.88 -11.92 3.61
CA PRO A 196 33.24 -11.14 4.65
C PRO A 196 33.57 -9.65 4.58
N VAL A 197 32.58 -8.80 4.86
CA VAL A 197 32.72 -7.33 4.81
C VAL A 197 32.16 -6.70 6.08
N VAL A 198 32.88 -5.70 6.60
CA VAL A 198 32.39 -4.74 7.58
C VAL A 198 32.06 -3.43 6.86
N ALA A 199 30.81 -2.99 6.94
CA ALA A 199 30.37 -1.70 6.46
C ALA A 199 30.31 -0.71 7.63
N ASN A 200 31.09 0.36 7.54
CA ASN A 200 31.25 1.34 8.61
C ASN A 200 31.09 2.78 8.11
N PHE A 201 29.94 3.05 7.47
CA PHE A 201 29.54 4.40 7.05
C PHE A 201 28.03 4.47 6.82
N SER A 202 27.34 5.44 7.44
CA SER A 202 25.87 5.52 7.54
C SER A 202 25.16 5.91 6.24
N SER A 203 25.80 6.71 5.40
CA SER A 203 25.24 7.13 4.10
C SER A 203 25.29 6.04 3.03
N ASP A 204 26.12 5.02 3.23
CA ASP A 204 26.47 4.06 2.18
C ASP A 204 25.88 2.67 2.45
N TRP A 205 25.04 2.53 3.48
CA TRP A 205 24.57 1.20 3.92
C TRP A 205 23.68 0.50 2.90
N ASP A 206 22.95 1.24 2.10
CA ASP A 206 22.05 0.75 1.09
C ASP A 206 22.76 0.48 -0.24
N ASP A 207 23.75 1.29 -0.59
CA ASP A 207 24.69 0.95 -1.67
C ASP A 207 25.55 -0.27 -1.33
N MET A 208 25.90 -0.43 -0.05
CA MET A 208 26.49 -1.66 0.50
C MET A 208 25.46 -2.78 0.66
N ILE A 209 24.18 -2.46 0.50
CA ILE A 209 23.02 -3.37 0.56
C ILE A 209 22.86 -4.04 1.94
N VAL A 210 23.49 -3.48 2.97
CA VAL A 210 23.51 -3.98 4.34
C VAL A 210 22.43 -3.37 5.22
N GLY A 211 21.82 -2.23 4.85
CA GLY A 211 20.74 -1.60 5.59
C GLY A 211 20.23 -0.33 4.92
N SER A 212 19.22 0.31 5.50
CA SER A 212 18.74 1.63 5.04
C SER A 212 19.68 2.75 5.47
N ILE A 213 19.76 3.84 4.69
CA ILE A 213 20.51 5.07 5.03
C ILE A 213 20.16 5.54 6.45
N GLY A 214 21.19 5.90 7.21
CA GLY A 214 20.97 6.59 8.48
C GLY A 214 21.75 7.88 8.59
N SER A 215 21.98 8.33 9.81
CA SER A 215 22.61 9.61 10.11
C SER A 215 23.71 9.45 11.14
N ASP A 216 24.48 10.50 11.34
CA ASP A 216 25.51 10.53 12.38
C ASP A 216 25.05 11.35 13.56
N ALA A 217 25.38 10.90 14.77
CA ALA A 217 25.12 11.64 15.99
C ALA A 217 26.31 11.56 16.96
N THR A 218 26.65 12.69 17.56
CA THR A 218 27.63 12.74 18.65
C THR A 218 26.89 12.87 19.98
N PHE A 219 27.12 11.94 20.89
CA PHE A 219 26.50 11.96 22.22
C PHE A 219 27.33 11.20 23.25
N ALA A 220 27.08 11.50 24.53
CA ALA A 220 27.55 10.69 25.65
C ALA A 220 26.90 9.30 25.57
N PRO A 221 27.66 8.24 25.24
CA PRO A 221 27.09 6.93 25.04
C PRO A 221 26.66 6.34 26.38
N GLY A 222 25.46 5.78 26.42
CA GLY A 222 25.00 4.95 27.53
C GLY A 222 25.62 3.55 27.48
N LYS A 223 25.01 2.62 28.21
CA LYS A 223 25.45 1.22 28.22
C LYS A 223 25.35 0.59 26.84
N ILE A 224 26.34 -0.23 26.49
CA ILE A 224 26.21 -1.23 25.43
C ILE A 224 25.46 -2.42 26.01
N ASN A 225 24.46 -2.90 25.29
CA ASN A 225 23.66 -4.06 25.65
C ASN A 225 23.88 -5.16 24.62
N ILE A 226 24.04 -6.40 25.07
CA ILE A 226 24.08 -7.57 24.18
C ILE A 226 22.65 -7.91 23.75
N GLY A 227 22.37 -7.74 22.46
CA GLY A 227 21.06 -8.00 21.86
C GLY A 227 20.81 -9.48 21.52
N ALA A 228 21.88 -10.23 21.27
CA ALA A 228 21.82 -11.64 20.87
C ALA A 228 22.69 -12.53 21.79
N GLU A 229 22.29 -12.64 23.05
CA GLU A 229 22.98 -13.50 24.03
C GLU A 229 23.03 -14.96 23.55
N GLY A 230 24.23 -15.55 23.58
CA GLY A 230 24.47 -16.91 23.08
C GLY A 230 24.73 -17.02 21.57
N HIS A 231 24.60 -15.93 20.80
CA HIS A 231 25.11 -15.90 19.44
C HIS A 231 26.65 -16.06 19.47
N PRO A 232 27.28 -16.88 18.60
CA PRO A 232 28.73 -17.10 18.64
C PRO A 232 29.55 -15.80 18.54
N ALA A 233 29.07 -14.83 17.75
CA ALA A 233 29.68 -13.51 17.63
C ALA A 233 29.70 -12.70 18.96
N ALA A 234 28.82 -13.01 19.92
CA ALA A 234 28.80 -12.32 21.22
C ALA A 234 29.96 -12.74 22.13
N GLY A 235 30.68 -13.82 21.80
CA GLY A 235 31.86 -14.25 22.56
C GLY A 235 31.53 -14.70 23.98
N GLY A 236 30.28 -15.12 24.22
CA GLY A 236 29.78 -15.46 25.54
C GLY A 236 29.41 -14.26 26.43
N LYS A 237 29.50 -13.02 25.92
CA LYS A 237 29.05 -11.82 26.64
C LYS A 237 27.53 -11.81 26.76
N THR A 238 27.03 -11.26 27.87
CA THR A 238 25.61 -11.15 28.22
C THR A 238 25.37 -9.85 28.98
N GLY A 239 24.13 -9.37 29.05
CA GLY A 239 23.75 -8.18 29.81
C GLY A 239 24.24 -6.89 29.17
N SER A 240 24.73 -5.97 29.99
CA SER A 240 25.20 -4.65 29.55
C SER A 240 26.45 -4.19 30.28
N PHE A 241 27.26 -3.37 29.60
CA PHE A 241 28.54 -2.86 30.09
C PHE A 241 28.82 -1.46 29.55
N ASP A 242 29.79 -0.76 30.15
CA ASP A 242 30.27 0.52 29.64
C ASP A 242 31.12 0.26 28.40
N GLY A 243 30.68 0.74 27.24
CA GLY A 243 31.44 0.61 25.99
C GLY A 243 32.49 1.69 25.79
N PHE A 244 32.24 2.86 26.36
CA PHE A 244 33.02 4.06 26.12
C PHE A 244 33.12 4.90 27.39
N THR A 245 34.15 5.72 27.49
CA THR A 245 34.44 6.58 28.66
C THR A 245 34.16 8.06 28.42
N GLY A 246 33.64 8.43 27.26
CA GLY A 246 33.30 9.79 26.87
C GLY A 246 32.45 9.82 25.61
N ASP A 247 32.09 11.02 25.15
CA ASP A 247 31.26 11.24 23.97
C ASP A 247 31.87 10.60 22.72
N GLN A 248 31.02 10.01 21.89
CA GLN A 248 31.42 9.33 20.66
C GLN A 248 30.53 9.75 19.49
N ALA A 249 31.12 9.78 18.30
CA ALA A 249 30.37 9.94 17.06
C ALA A 249 29.88 8.57 16.56
N ILE A 250 28.58 8.41 16.40
CA ILE A 250 27.94 7.12 16.17
C ILE A 250 27.13 7.21 14.90
N ALA A 251 27.37 6.27 13.99
CA ALA A 251 26.59 6.09 12.78
C ALA A 251 25.29 5.36 13.17
N LEU A 252 24.16 6.06 13.19
CA LEU A 252 22.87 5.51 13.57
C LEU A 252 22.24 4.75 12.42
N ALA A 253 21.90 3.47 12.63
CA ALA A 253 21.19 2.66 11.64
C ALA A 253 19.96 3.42 11.10
N GLY A 254 19.69 3.30 9.81
CA GLY A 254 18.43 3.79 9.26
C GLY A 254 17.22 3.01 9.79
N ARG A 255 16.05 3.30 9.23
CA ARG A 255 14.77 2.77 9.73
C ARG A 255 14.61 1.25 9.59
N PHE A 256 15.31 0.62 8.64
CA PHE A 256 15.14 -0.79 8.32
C PHE A 256 16.46 -1.53 8.27
N LEU A 257 16.45 -2.76 8.79
CA LEU A 257 17.54 -3.71 8.64
C LEU A 257 17.11 -4.83 7.69
N PRO A 258 18.06 -5.54 7.05
CA PRO A 258 17.75 -6.69 6.22
C PRO A 258 16.95 -7.75 6.97
N GLU A 259 16.13 -8.50 6.24
CA GLU A 259 15.43 -9.65 6.80
C GLU A 259 16.44 -10.67 7.35
N GLY A 260 16.20 -11.14 8.58
CA GLY A 260 17.11 -12.08 9.25
C GLY A 260 18.39 -11.46 9.80
N ALA A 261 18.55 -10.13 9.75
CA ALA A 261 19.65 -9.44 10.42
C ALA A 261 19.61 -9.66 11.94
N THR A 262 20.78 -9.86 12.55
CA THR A 262 20.94 -10.00 14.00
C THR A 262 21.57 -8.75 14.57
N VAL A 263 20.84 -8.00 15.38
CA VAL A 263 21.41 -6.91 16.18
C VAL A 263 22.19 -7.53 17.34
N LEU A 264 23.50 -7.69 17.17
CA LEU A 264 24.37 -8.29 18.17
C LEU A 264 24.46 -7.43 19.43
N ALA A 265 24.56 -6.12 19.24
CA ALA A 265 24.65 -5.15 20.32
C ALA A 265 23.96 -3.83 19.97
N THR A 266 23.39 -3.21 20.99
CA THR A 266 22.80 -1.86 20.92
C THR A 266 23.47 -0.95 21.94
N MET A 267 23.51 0.34 21.65
CA MET A 267 23.96 1.36 22.58
C MET A 267 22.79 2.21 23.05
N ASN A 268 22.72 2.43 24.36
CA ASN A 268 21.76 3.36 24.93
C ASN A 268 22.16 4.79 24.54
N ARG A 269 21.19 5.57 24.05
CA ARG A 269 21.33 7.00 23.80
C ARG A 269 20.30 7.74 24.63
N THR A 270 20.74 8.74 25.36
CA THR A 270 19.84 9.68 26.03
C THR A 270 19.45 10.76 25.03
N VAL A 271 18.15 10.85 24.72
CA VAL A 271 17.55 11.82 23.80
C VAL A 271 16.74 12.81 24.63
N PRO A 272 17.14 14.08 24.71
CA PRO A 272 16.37 15.10 25.42
C PRO A 272 15.04 15.36 24.70
N PRO A 273 14.02 15.92 25.39
CA PRO A 273 12.79 16.35 24.74
C PRO A 273 13.09 17.30 23.57
N SER A 274 12.63 16.94 22.37
CA SER A 274 12.84 17.71 21.15
C SER A 274 11.61 17.67 20.24
N VAL A 275 11.56 18.61 19.31
CA VAL A 275 10.67 18.67 18.14
C VAL A 275 11.51 18.31 16.93
N VAL A 276 11.20 17.21 16.24
CA VAL A 276 12.02 16.73 15.11
C VAL A 276 11.22 16.56 13.83
N ARG A 277 9.91 16.85 13.85
CA ARG A 277 8.98 16.73 12.72
C ARG A 277 7.68 17.47 12.97
N LEU A 278 6.94 17.79 11.91
CA LEU A 278 5.63 18.45 11.99
C LEU A 278 4.61 17.76 12.90
N SER A 279 4.58 16.43 12.92
CA SER A 279 3.66 15.69 13.80
C SER A 279 3.94 15.90 15.29
N ASP A 280 5.16 16.26 15.70
CA ASP A 280 5.42 16.66 17.08
C ASP A 280 4.71 17.97 17.43
N VAL A 281 4.63 18.90 16.48
CA VAL A 281 3.89 20.16 16.64
C VAL A 281 2.40 19.89 16.73
N ASP A 282 1.88 18.98 15.90
CA ASP A 282 0.49 18.53 15.96
C ASP A 282 0.16 17.92 17.34
N ASP A 283 1.05 17.08 17.88
CA ASP A 283 0.93 16.48 19.22
C ASP A 283 1.05 17.52 20.35
N MET A 284 1.87 18.55 20.19
CA MET A 284 1.94 19.66 21.14
C MET A 284 0.63 20.47 21.15
N ILE A 285 0.10 20.81 19.98
CA ILE A 285 -1.20 21.48 19.85
C ILE A 285 -2.32 20.64 20.45
N ALA A 286 -2.27 19.31 20.28
CA ALA A 286 -3.23 18.38 20.87
C ALA A 286 -3.02 18.13 22.38
N GLY A 287 -1.89 18.55 22.94
CA GLY A 287 -1.51 18.31 24.33
C GLY A 287 -1.05 16.87 24.64
N THR A 288 -0.76 16.05 23.62
CA THR A 288 -0.27 14.68 23.74
C THR A 288 1.25 14.61 23.92
N LYS A 289 1.99 15.63 23.47
CA LYS A 289 3.42 15.82 23.74
C LYS A 289 3.63 16.92 24.78
N GLN A 290 4.45 16.66 25.81
CA GLN A 290 4.76 17.64 26.85
C GLN A 290 5.57 18.81 26.27
N HIS A 291 5.14 20.03 26.61
CA HIS A 291 5.74 21.25 26.09
C HIS A 291 5.45 22.44 27.01
N ASP A 292 6.25 23.48 26.84
CA ASP A 292 5.90 24.85 27.22
C ASP A 292 5.60 25.64 25.94
N MET A 293 4.79 26.70 26.04
CA MET A 293 4.46 27.56 24.91
C MET A 293 4.57 29.05 25.25
N SER A 294 4.90 29.84 24.23
CA SER A 294 4.91 31.31 24.29
C SER A 294 4.21 31.87 23.07
N GLU A 295 3.52 33.00 23.22
CA GLU A 295 2.79 33.66 22.14
C GLU A 295 3.36 35.05 21.82
N SER A 296 3.35 35.40 20.54
CA SER A 296 3.59 36.75 20.05
C SER A 296 2.65 37.06 18.87
N THR A 297 2.65 38.31 18.42
CA THR A 297 1.93 38.71 17.20
C THR A 297 2.93 39.00 16.10
N LEU A 298 2.63 38.58 14.87
CA LEU A 298 3.47 38.80 13.71
C LEU A 298 2.93 39.93 12.82
N ALA A 299 3.84 40.76 12.31
CA ALA A 299 3.54 41.74 11.28
C ALA A 299 3.73 41.16 9.87
N SER A 300 4.75 40.30 9.70
CA SER A 300 5.07 39.55 8.47
C SER A 300 5.31 38.09 8.79
N LEU A 301 5.13 37.20 7.81
CA LEU A 301 5.36 35.76 7.96
C LEU A 301 6.76 35.36 7.53
N ASP A 302 7.72 35.90 8.26
CA ASP A 302 9.14 35.59 8.16
C ASP A 302 9.63 35.34 9.59
N ILE A 303 9.80 34.07 9.96
CA ILE A 303 10.30 33.68 11.28
C ILE A 303 11.67 33.06 11.13
N ASN A 304 12.56 33.44 12.03
CA ASN A 304 13.96 33.05 11.97
C ASN A 304 14.57 32.88 13.38
N ASP A 305 15.32 31.80 13.60
CA ASP A 305 16.18 31.60 14.78
C ASP A 305 17.70 31.64 14.46
N GLY A 306 18.06 31.90 13.20
CA GLY A 306 19.41 31.98 12.65
C GLY A 306 19.57 31.38 11.25
N ALA A 307 18.49 30.94 10.59
CA ALA A 307 18.49 30.28 9.29
C ALA A 307 18.82 31.26 8.16
N PRO A 308 19.48 30.79 7.09
CA PRO A 308 19.54 31.54 5.85
C PRO A 308 18.11 31.71 5.31
N GLY A 309 17.84 32.87 4.75
CA GLY A 309 16.53 33.22 4.19
C GLY A 309 16.70 34.20 3.02
N ASN A 310 15.63 34.42 2.28
CA ASN A 310 15.61 35.37 1.18
C ASN A 310 15.16 36.77 1.63
N TRP A 311 14.42 36.86 2.73
CA TRP A 311 13.94 38.12 3.30
C TRP A 311 14.81 38.55 4.48
N LEU A 312 14.62 39.81 4.92
CA LEU A 312 15.37 40.40 6.03
C LEU A 312 14.45 40.73 7.21
N ASP A 313 13.17 40.38 7.11
CA ASP A 313 12.15 40.70 8.11
C ASP A 313 12.08 39.56 9.15
N ASP A 314 13.23 39.27 9.77
CA ASP A 314 13.46 38.13 10.67
C ASP A 314 12.70 38.28 12.01
N ASN A 315 11.47 37.77 12.10
CA ASN A 315 10.75 37.72 13.37
C ASN A 315 11.27 36.54 14.22
N GLY A 316 11.70 36.82 15.44
CA GLY A 316 12.13 35.74 16.35
C GLY A 316 10.99 34.79 16.72
N VAL A 317 11.31 33.51 16.88
CA VAL A 317 10.37 32.50 17.38
C VAL A 317 9.80 32.95 18.74
N PRO A 318 8.47 32.92 18.96
CA PRO A 318 7.87 33.33 20.23
C PRO A 318 8.51 32.60 21.42
N GLY A 319 8.89 33.35 22.46
CA GLY A 319 9.66 32.81 23.59
C GLY A 319 11.19 32.94 23.43
N GLY A 320 11.67 33.38 22.27
CA GLY A 320 13.10 33.47 21.95
C GLY A 320 13.74 32.09 21.82
N TYR A 321 12.95 31.08 21.44
CA TYR A 321 13.43 29.72 21.28
C TYR A 321 14.43 29.64 20.13
N THR A 322 15.49 28.86 20.34
CA THR A 322 16.51 28.52 19.36
C THR A 322 16.77 27.03 19.46
N GLY A 323 17.23 26.40 18.39
CA GLY A 323 17.51 24.97 18.41
C GLY A 323 16.26 24.18 18.06
N SER A 324 15.84 23.28 18.93
CA SER A 324 14.67 22.46 18.67
C SER A 324 13.38 23.13 19.17
N TRP A 325 12.47 23.48 18.25
CA TRP A 325 11.20 24.13 18.58
C TRP A 325 10.10 23.79 17.57
N GLY A 326 8.85 23.95 18.01
CA GLY A 326 7.65 23.88 17.17
C GLY A 326 7.00 25.25 17.08
N LEU A 327 6.23 25.49 16.02
CA LEU A 327 5.59 26.76 15.77
C LEU A 327 4.20 26.56 15.17
N ARG A 328 3.25 27.37 15.62
CA ARG A 328 1.94 27.51 14.99
C ARG A 328 1.66 29.00 14.77
N VAL A 329 1.44 29.39 13.52
CA VAL A 329 1.03 30.73 13.13
C VAL A 329 -0.41 30.66 12.63
N GLN A 330 -1.28 31.50 13.16
CA GLN A 330 -2.68 31.58 12.77
C GLN A 330 -3.07 33.01 12.46
N GLY A 331 -3.86 33.20 11.41
CA GLY A 331 -4.35 34.52 11.06
C GLY A 331 -5.39 34.46 9.96
N LYS A 332 -5.62 35.60 9.33
CA LYS A 332 -6.56 35.72 8.21
C LYS A 332 -5.89 36.30 6.99
N LEU A 333 -6.25 35.77 5.83
CA LEU A 333 -5.93 36.34 4.52
C LEU A 333 -7.14 37.12 4.03
N THR A 334 -6.92 38.31 3.46
CA THR A 334 -7.90 38.98 2.61
C THR A 334 -7.48 38.81 1.15
N VAL A 335 -8.36 38.22 0.36
CA VAL A 335 -8.21 38.01 -1.07
C VAL A 335 -9.10 39.01 -1.80
N SER A 336 -8.48 39.87 -2.61
CA SER A 336 -9.15 41.01 -3.26
C SER A 336 -10.10 40.62 -4.40
N ALA A 337 -9.84 39.51 -5.09
CA ALA A 337 -10.66 39.03 -6.21
C ALA A 337 -10.67 37.48 -6.29
N PRO A 338 -11.67 36.85 -6.92
CA PRO A 338 -11.58 35.44 -7.30
C PRO A 338 -10.42 35.25 -8.29
N GLY A 339 -9.68 34.14 -8.17
CA GLY A 339 -8.55 33.87 -9.04
C GLY A 339 -7.59 32.84 -8.48
N THR A 340 -6.54 32.56 -9.24
CA THR A 340 -5.41 31.72 -8.83
C THR A 340 -4.23 32.61 -8.48
N TYR A 341 -3.65 32.38 -7.30
CA TYR A 341 -2.51 33.11 -6.76
C TYR A 341 -1.40 32.13 -6.43
N ARG A 342 -0.15 32.57 -6.60
CA ARG A 342 1.03 31.73 -6.31
C ARG A 342 1.58 32.07 -4.93
N PHE A 343 1.90 31.04 -4.16
CA PHE A 343 2.56 31.13 -2.86
C PHE A 343 3.92 30.44 -2.94
N ALA A 344 4.86 30.92 -2.15
CA ALA A 344 6.14 30.27 -1.91
C ALA A 344 6.37 30.15 -0.41
N LEU A 345 6.77 28.97 0.03
CA LEU A 345 7.11 28.68 1.41
C LEU A 345 8.58 28.26 1.46
N GLY A 346 9.42 29.11 2.04
CA GLY A 346 10.79 28.78 2.41
C GLY A 346 10.81 28.13 3.78
N THR A 347 11.50 27.01 3.97
CA THR A 347 11.57 26.33 5.28
C THR A 347 12.95 25.75 5.58
N ASP A 348 13.32 25.80 6.86
CA ASP A 348 14.45 25.11 7.50
C ASP A 348 13.99 24.85 8.95
N ASP A 349 13.56 23.67 9.39
CA ASP A 349 13.68 22.36 8.75
C ASP A 349 12.46 21.97 7.91
N GLY A 350 11.24 22.37 8.31
CA GLY A 350 10.01 21.97 7.62
C GLY A 350 8.76 22.70 8.11
N ALA A 351 7.77 22.88 7.22
CA ALA A 351 6.52 23.55 7.54
C ALA A 351 5.31 23.07 6.71
N ARG A 352 4.11 23.18 7.29
CA ARG A 352 2.82 22.96 6.62
C ARG A 352 2.05 24.27 6.58
N PHE A 353 1.67 24.70 5.38
CA PHE A 353 0.79 25.84 5.14
C PHE A 353 -0.60 25.38 4.71
N GLN A 354 -1.62 25.87 5.42
CA GLN A 354 -3.02 25.54 5.21
C GLN A 354 -3.89 26.79 5.05
N ILE A 355 -4.94 26.69 4.23
CA ILE A 355 -5.95 27.74 4.07
C ILE A 355 -7.33 27.09 4.06
N ASP A 356 -8.18 27.45 5.03
CA ASP A 356 -9.57 26.99 5.11
C ASP A 356 -10.42 27.76 4.07
N ARG A 357 -10.46 27.20 2.85
CA ARG A 357 -11.11 27.83 1.70
C ARG A 357 -12.62 27.60 1.69
N ASP A 358 -13.09 26.48 2.23
CA ASP A 358 -14.51 26.13 2.26
C ASP A 358 -15.22 26.54 3.58
N LYS A 359 -14.45 27.05 4.54
CA LYS A 359 -14.88 27.60 5.83
C LYS A 359 -15.49 26.53 6.74
N ASN A 360 -14.96 25.31 6.66
CA ASN A 360 -15.41 24.19 7.47
C ASN A 360 -14.52 23.92 8.70
N GLY A 361 -13.49 24.74 8.90
CA GLY A 361 -12.38 24.50 9.83
C GLY A 361 -11.19 23.84 9.13
N PHE A 362 -10.04 23.74 9.79
CA PHE A 362 -8.89 23.09 9.17
C PHE A 362 -9.05 21.57 9.13
N THR A 363 -9.00 21.02 7.91
CA THR A 363 -8.94 19.60 7.61
C THR A 363 -7.68 19.29 6.77
N PHE A 364 -7.41 18.01 6.50
CA PHE A 364 -6.31 17.63 5.62
C PHE A 364 -6.50 18.15 4.17
N ALA A 365 -7.73 18.40 3.74
CA ALA A 365 -8.02 18.96 2.41
C ALA A 365 -7.61 20.43 2.25
N ASP A 366 -7.30 21.10 3.37
CA ASP A 366 -6.89 22.51 3.40
C ASP A 366 -5.37 22.68 3.31
N ASN A 367 -4.60 21.58 3.27
CA ASN A 367 -3.17 21.61 3.01
C ASN A 367 -2.91 22.22 1.64
N ILE A 368 -2.09 23.27 1.62
CA ILE A 368 -1.61 23.91 0.40
C ILE A 368 -0.19 23.43 0.13
N ILE A 369 0.72 23.68 1.07
CA ILE A 369 2.11 23.23 1.00
C ILE A 369 2.37 22.39 2.24
N GLU A 370 3.02 21.25 2.07
CA GLU A 370 3.51 20.45 3.16
C GLU A 370 4.94 20.04 2.86
N ASP A 371 5.86 20.67 3.57
CA ASP A 371 7.28 20.41 3.51
C ASP A 371 7.69 19.68 4.80
N PHE A 372 8.10 18.42 4.66
CA PHE A 372 8.26 17.55 5.81
C PHE A 372 9.56 17.80 6.57
N GLY A 373 10.62 18.27 5.91
CA GLY A 373 11.95 18.32 6.51
C GLY A 373 12.46 16.97 7.03
N PRO A 374 13.56 16.96 7.80
CA PRO A 374 14.47 18.10 7.99
C PRO A 374 15.42 18.28 6.81
N HIS A 375 15.72 19.53 6.47
CA HIS A 375 16.70 19.92 5.45
C HIS A 375 17.08 21.39 5.66
N GLY A 376 18.20 21.81 5.05
CA GLY A 376 18.52 23.23 4.98
C GLY A 376 17.49 24.02 4.15
N PHE A 377 17.52 25.35 4.27
CA PHE A 377 16.54 26.25 3.65
C PHE A 377 16.15 25.87 2.20
N THR A 378 14.88 25.48 2.03
CA THR A 378 14.31 25.02 0.76
C THR A 378 13.03 25.77 0.44
N LEU A 379 12.79 26.06 -0.84
CA LEU A 379 11.60 26.76 -1.32
C LEU A 379 10.64 25.78 -2.01
N VAL A 380 9.39 25.79 -1.57
CA VAL A 380 8.28 25.06 -2.21
C VAL A 380 7.24 26.06 -2.70
N TYR A 381 6.69 25.84 -3.89
CA TYR A 381 5.77 26.77 -4.54
C TYR A 381 4.44 26.09 -4.83
N GLU A 382 3.33 26.81 -4.65
CA GLU A 382 2.02 26.27 -4.98
C GLU A 382 1.04 27.31 -5.53
N ASN A 383 0.13 26.82 -6.37
CA ASN A 383 -0.97 27.61 -6.93
C ASN A 383 -2.25 27.40 -6.13
N VAL A 384 -2.79 28.47 -5.56
CA VAL A 384 -4.04 28.44 -4.80
C VAL A 384 -5.13 29.18 -5.53
N THR A 385 -6.21 28.47 -5.85
CA THR A 385 -7.41 29.06 -6.45
C THR A 385 -8.44 29.38 -5.38
N PHE A 386 -8.95 30.62 -5.43
CA PHE A 386 -10.07 31.11 -4.61
C PHE A 386 -11.27 31.37 -5.50
N ALA A 387 -12.39 30.73 -5.17
CA ALA A 387 -13.65 30.88 -5.91
C ALA A 387 -14.32 32.24 -5.70
N ALA A 388 -13.96 32.97 -4.63
CA ALA A 388 -14.52 34.26 -4.29
C ALA A 388 -13.46 35.19 -3.66
N ALA A 389 -13.66 36.50 -3.81
CA ALA A 389 -12.99 37.47 -2.95
C ALA A 389 -13.48 37.32 -1.50
N GLY A 390 -12.65 37.71 -0.53
CA GLY A 390 -13.05 37.76 0.88
C GLY A 390 -11.96 37.33 1.83
N THR A 391 -12.37 37.05 3.06
CA THR A 391 -11.47 36.64 4.14
C THR A 391 -11.48 35.12 4.32
N TYR A 392 -10.29 34.56 4.50
CA TYR A 392 -10.02 33.13 4.72
C TYR A 392 -9.11 32.96 5.92
N ASP A 393 -9.37 31.96 6.75
CA ASP A 393 -8.48 31.63 7.88
C ASP A 393 -7.30 30.81 7.33
N PHE A 394 -6.10 31.10 7.81
CA PHE A 394 -4.89 30.34 7.44
C PHE A 394 -4.14 29.88 8.68
N GLU A 395 -3.36 28.82 8.49
CA GLU A 395 -2.46 28.30 9.49
C GLU A 395 -1.13 27.90 8.86
N VAL A 396 -0.02 28.24 9.51
CA VAL A 396 1.29 27.66 9.22
C VAL A 396 1.75 26.92 10.47
N ARG A 397 2.10 25.65 10.32
CA ARG A 397 2.81 24.90 11.37
C ARG A 397 4.24 24.71 10.90
N GLY A 398 5.22 25.05 11.73
CA GLY A 398 6.64 24.91 11.40
C GLY A 398 7.37 24.23 12.53
N TYR A 399 8.55 23.68 12.25
CA TYR A 399 9.45 23.19 13.27
C TYR A 399 10.90 23.39 12.88
N SER A 400 11.76 23.37 13.88
CA SER A 400 13.20 23.20 13.73
C SER A 400 13.64 22.07 14.65
N SER A 401 14.44 21.16 14.11
CA SER A 401 15.02 20.02 14.82
C SER A 401 16.36 20.37 15.46
N ALA A 402 17.07 21.33 14.87
CA ALA A 402 18.30 21.92 15.37
C ALA A 402 18.46 23.34 14.83
N SER A 403 19.24 24.18 15.52
CA SER A 403 19.51 25.54 15.03
C SER A 403 20.58 25.47 13.94
N PRO A 404 20.45 26.25 12.87
CA PRO A 404 19.39 27.24 12.66
C PRO A 404 18.11 26.70 12.01
N GLY A 405 16.98 27.38 12.20
CA GLY A 405 15.70 27.12 11.55
C GLY A 405 14.84 28.38 11.38
N GLY A 406 13.92 28.35 10.44
CA GLY A 406 13.00 29.43 10.09
C GLY A 406 12.00 29.03 9.02
N PHE A 407 11.09 29.95 8.71
CA PHE A 407 10.25 29.85 7.52
C PHE A 407 9.91 31.24 6.97
N GLU A 408 9.67 31.29 5.67
CA GLU A 408 9.26 32.48 4.94
C GLU A 408 8.04 32.17 4.08
N LEU A 409 6.89 32.77 4.38
CA LEU A 409 5.70 32.64 3.53
C LEU A 409 5.53 33.87 2.65
N SER A 410 5.68 33.68 1.34
CA SER A 410 5.59 34.73 0.32
C SER A 410 4.41 34.52 -0.61
N VAL A 411 3.96 35.61 -1.24
CA VAL A 411 2.90 35.61 -2.23
C VAL A 411 3.32 36.39 -3.48
N GLY A 412 2.89 35.90 -4.64
CA GLY A 412 3.11 36.57 -5.92
C GLY A 412 2.31 37.87 -6.03
N ILE A 413 2.95 38.94 -6.52
CA ILE A 413 2.33 40.26 -6.71
C ILE A 413 1.71 40.46 -8.11
N VAL A 414 2.01 39.56 -9.03
CA VAL A 414 1.47 39.54 -10.42
C VAL A 414 0.57 38.30 -10.61
N PRO A 415 -0.19 38.20 -11.72
CA PRO A 415 -1.00 37.01 -11.98
C PRO A 415 -0.17 35.73 -11.91
N ALA A 416 -0.71 34.66 -11.33
CA ALA A 416 0.04 33.43 -11.05
C ALA A 416 0.73 32.78 -12.26
N ALA A 417 0.18 32.96 -13.46
CA ALA A 417 0.76 32.46 -14.71
C ALA A 417 2.08 33.15 -15.11
N GLU A 418 2.38 34.31 -14.51
CA GLU A 418 3.59 35.10 -14.77
C GLU A 418 4.67 34.90 -13.70
N VAL A 419 4.34 34.26 -12.58
CA VAL A 419 5.27 34.02 -11.46
C VAL A 419 6.03 32.72 -11.70
N LEU A 420 7.36 32.80 -11.73
CA LEU A 420 8.26 31.67 -11.94
C LEU A 420 8.63 31.00 -10.60
N ASP A 421 9.03 29.72 -10.65
CA ASP A 421 9.65 29.03 -9.52
C ASP A 421 11.11 29.47 -9.42
N ASP A 422 11.31 30.65 -8.85
CA ASP A 422 12.60 31.32 -8.77
C ASP A 422 12.91 31.87 -7.38
N ASN A 423 14.12 32.40 -7.23
CA ASN A 423 14.55 33.07 -6.00
C ASN A 423 13.57 34.20 -5.64
N LEU A 424 13.15 34.28 -4.36
CA LEU A 424 12.19 35.28 -3.89
C LEU A 424 12.64 36.74 -4.09
N ALA A 425 13.92 36.99 -4.35
CA ALA A 425 14.46 38.29 -4.74
C ALA A 425 14.22 38.67 -6.22
N SER A 426 13.50 37.86 -7.01
CA SER A 426 13.21 38.10 -8.44
C SER A 426 12.33 39.32 -8.71
N GLY A 427 11.70 39.87 -7.66
CA GLY A 427 10.77 41.00 -7.76
C GLY A 427 9.33 40.60 -8.06
N TYR A 428 9.04 39.29 -8.17
CA TYR A 428 7.67 38.78 -8.29
C TYR A 428 7.01 38.47 -6.96
N TRP A 429 7.77 38.47 -5.87
CA TRP A 429 7.37 38.00 -4.56
C TRP A 429 7.37 39.13 -3.52
N GLU A 430 6.44 39.07 -2.57
CA GLU A 430 6.47 39.83 -1.33
C GLU A 430 6.24 38.86 -0.16
N VAL A 431 6.92 39.06 0.97
CA VAL A 431 6.60 38.33 2.20
C VAL A 431 5.18 38.70 2.65
N LEU A 432 4.41 37.69 3.04
CA LEU A 432 3.04 37.90 3.44
C LEU A 432 3.00 38.73 4.73
N GLY A 433 2.45 39.96 4.63
CA GLY A 433 2.40 40.92 5.73
C GLY A 433 3.31 42.15 5.57
N THR A 434 4.06 42.26 4.47
CA THR A 434 4.83 43.48 4.16
C THR A 434 3.95 44.73 4.23
N ALA A 435 4.41 45.73 4.99
CA ALA A 435 3.69 46.99 5.14
C ALA A 435 3.59 47.73 3.80
N GLY A 436 2.36 48.04 3.37
CA GLY A 436 2.12 48.72 2.09
C GLY A 436 2.16 47.81 0.87
N SER A 437 2.12 46.48 1.07
CA SER A 437 2.03 45.47 0.01
C SER A 437 0.95 45.80 -1.03
N THR A 438 1.28 45.55 -2.30
CA THR A 438 0.33 45.64 -3.41
C THR A 438 -0.22 44.28 -3.83
N ALA A 439 0.21 43.21 -3.15
CA ALA A 439 -0.22 41.86 -3.42
C ALA A 439 -1.75 41.74 -3.31
N PRO A 440 -2.40 40.97 -4.21
CA PRO A 440 -3.84 40.77 -4.21
C PRO A 440 -4.34 39.92 -3.03
N VAL A 441 -3.43 39.24 -2.32
CA VAL A 441 -3.67 38.51 -1.07
C VAL A 441 -2.82 39.15 0.03
N GLN A 442 -3.45 39.52 1.15
CA GLN A 442 -2.77 40.23 2.24
C GLN A 442 -3.19 39.67 3.61
N LEU A 443 -2.33 39.83 4.63
CA LEU A 443 -2.73 39.57 6.01
C LEU A 443 -3.86 40.53 6.43
N SER A 444 -4.74 40.04 7.29
CA SER A 444 -5.87 40.79 7.82
C SER A 444 -6.04 40.54 9.31
N GLY A 445 -6.24 41.61 10.07
CA GLY A 445 -6.36 41.52 11.52
C GLY A 445 -5.05 41.11 12.20
N THR A 446 -5.16 40.45 13.35
CA THR A 446 -4.02 39.97 14.12
C THR A 446 -3.60 38.60 13.64
N THR A 447 -2.32 38.45 13.32
CA THR A 447 -1.67 37.14 13.17
C THR A 447 -1.00 36.79 14.49
N THR A 448 -1.34 35.63 15.05
CA THR A 448 -0.76 35.10 16.29
C THR A 448 0.25 34.02 15.94
N ALA A 449 1.43 34.06 16.54
CA ALA A 449 2.40 33.00 16.51
C ALA A 449 2.56 32.40 17.91
N THR A 450 2.43 31.09 18.01
CA THR A 450 2.67 30.30 19.22
C THR A 450 3.91 29.44 18.99
N GLY A 451 4.98 29.74 19.72
CA GLY A 451 6.18 28.93 19.78
C GLY A 451 6.03 27.86 20.84
N TYR A 452 6.51 26.66 20.57
CA TYR A 452 6.49 25.49 21.45
C TYR A 452 7.91 24.98 21.66
N ILE A 453 8.23 24.61 22.89
CA ILE A 453 9.46 23.86 23.19
C ILE A 453 9.10 22.57 23.91
N ALA A 454 9.70 21.46 23.46
CA ALA A 454 9.48 20.17 24.09
C ALA A 454 10.02 20.19 25.52
N THR A 455 9.24 19.67 26.46
CA THR A 455 9.65 19.53 27.86
C THR A 455 9.42 18.09 28.34
N GLY A 456 9.95 17.77 29.51
CA GLY A 456 9.82 16.43 30.10
C GLY A 456 11.17 15.85 30.51
N ALA A 457 11.16 14.57 30.84
CA ALA A 457 12.39 13.83 31.12
C ALA A 457 13.06 13.37 29.83
N ASP A 458 14.38 13.27 29.85
CA ASP A 458 15.12 12.64 28.77
C ASP A 458 14.61 11.21 28.56
N THR A 459 14.59 10.79 27.30
CA THR A 459 14.21 9.44 26.90
C THR A 459 15.44 8.64 26.55
N GLU A 460 15.47 7.37 26.93
CA GLU A 460 16.54 6.46 26.52
C GLU A 460 16.10 5.69 25.29
N THR A 461 16.84 5.80 24.19
CA THR A 461 16.67 4.98 22.98
C THR A 461 17.77 3.94 22.89
N LYS A 462 17.51 2.82 22.22
CA LYS A 462 18.50 1.76 21.96
C LYS A 462 18.85 1.76 20.48
N GLU A 463 20.03 2.27 20.17
CA GLU A 463 20.51 2.37 18.80
C GLU A 463 21.34 1.13 18.44
N PRO A 464 21.16 0.52 17.26
CA PRO A 464 22.04 -0.55 16.81
C PRO A 464 23.51 -0.12 16.79
N LEU A 465 24.40 -0.96 17.32
CA LEU A 465 25.84 -0.73 17.32
C LEU A 465 26.59 -1.75 16.46
N ILE A 466 26.20 -3.02 16.55
CA ILE A 466 26.72 -4.10 15.69
C ILE A 466 25.53 -4.88 15.15
N VAL A 467 25.39 -4.90 13.82
CA VAL A 467 24.39 -5.70 13.12
C VAL A 467 25.09 -6.74 12.27
N LEU A 468 24.68 -8.00 12.37
CA LEU A 468 25.26 -9.12 11.66
C LEU A 468 24.30 -9.63 10.61
N LEU A 469 24.83 -9.91 9.42
CA LEU A 469 24.13 -10.64 8.38
C LEU A 469 24.82 -11.98 8.18
N ASN A 470 24.03 -13.04 8.27
CA ASN A 470 24.47 -14.42 8.04
C ASN A 470 25.06 -14.58 6.63
N GLY A 471 25.98 -15.52 6.47
CA GLY A 471 26.47 -15.93 5.16
C GLY A 471 25.49 -16.87 4.46
N PRO A 472 25.75 -17.21 3.19
CA PRO A 472 24.90 -18.11 2.42
C PRO A 472 24.90 -19.56 2.95
N SER A 473 25.90 -19.94 3.76
CA SER A 473 26.02 -21.27 4.36
C SER A 473 25.55 -21.34 5.83
N ASP A 474 25.15 -20.21 6.40
CA ASP A 474 24.61 -20.17 7.76
C ASP A 474 23.14 -20.59 7.78
N ASN A 475 22.60 -20.87 8.97
CA ASN A 475 21.21 -21.27 9.14
C ASN A 475 20.47 -20.34 10.12
N PRO A 476 19.48 -19.55 9.66
CA PRO A 476 19.08 -19.39 8.26
C PRO A 476 20.16 -18.67 7.42
N PRO A 477 20.20 -18.86 6.09
CA PRO A 477 21.08 -18.09 5.23
C PRO A 477 20.70 -16.61 5.30
N GLY A 478 21.69 -15.72 5.21
CA GLY A 478 21.43 -14.28 5.20
C GLY A 478 20.90 -13.79 3.86
N ALA A 479 20.33 -12.60 3.89
CA ALA A 479 19.94 -11.83 2.72
C ALA A 479 20.41 -10.39 2.89
N PHE A 480 20.58 -9.71 1.76
CA PHE A 480 20.75 -8.27 1.76
C PHE A 480 19.42 -7.55 2.03
N TYR A 481 19.51 -6.24 2.35
CA TYR A 481 18.36 -5.36 2.31
C TYR A 481 17.74 -5.41 0.91
N GLY A 482 16.42 -5.54 0.80
CA GLY A 482 15.76 -5.72 -0.50
C GLY A 482 16.27 -6.91 -1.34
N GLY A 483 16.94 -7.91 -0.74
CA GLY A 483 17.60 -9.02 -1.44
C GLY A 483 16.65 -10.09 -1.98
N GLY A 484 16.92 -10.59 -3.19
CA GLY A 484 16.12 -11.57 -3.95
C GLY A 484 15.66 -11.06 -5.34
N PRO A 485 15.08 -11.95 -6.18
CA PRO A 485 14.61 -11.60 -7.52
C PRO A 485 13.33 -10.75 -7.50
N LEU A 486 13.01 -10.12 -8.64
CA LEU A 486 11.64 -9.63 -8.87
C LEU A 486 10.68 -10.84 -9.02
N THR A 487 9.47 -10.72 -8.48
CA THR A 487 8.48 -11.81 -8.40
C THR A 487 7.07 -11.31 -8.75
N GLY A 488 6.10 -12.21 -8.94
CA GLY A 488 4.71 -11.82 -9.22
C GLY A 488 4.39 -11.43 -10.67
N PHE A 489 5.38 -11.48 -11.58
CA PHE A 489 5.16 -11.27 -13.01
C PHE A 489 4.36 -12.42 -13.64
N GLU A 490 3.72 -12.17 -14.79
CA GLU A 490 2.90 -13.16 -15.49
C GLU A 490 3.65 -13.76 -16.69
N GLY A 491 3.55 -15.08 -16.86
CA GLY A 491 4.14 -15.76 -18.00
C GLY A 491 5.61 -16.16 -17.81
N THR A 492 6.43 -15.98 -18.84
CA THR A 492 7.81 -16.46 -18.94
C THR A 492 8.86 -15.36 -18.85
N GLY A 493 8.47 -14.09 -18.89
CA GLY A 493 9.40 -12.96 -18.87
C GLY A 493 8.70 -11.64 -18.59
N PHE A 494 9.49 -10.59 -18.39
CA PHE A 494 9.05 -9.21 -18.20
C PHE A 494 10.15 -8.26 -18.71
N PHE A 495 9.88 -6.97 -18.80
CA PHE A 495 10.89 -5.96 -19.14
C PHE A 495 11.37 -5.24 -17.88
N ALA A 496 12.68 -4.99 -17.78
CA ALA A 496 13.27 -4.31 -16.63
C ALA A 496 14.53 -3.53 -16.98
N GLY A 497 14.95 -2.65 -16.07
CA GLY A 497 16.21 -1.94 -16.15
C GLY A 497 16.84 -1.63 -14.80
N ALA A 498 18.16 -1.38 -14.85
CA ALA A 498 19.00 -0.96 -13.73
C ALA A 498 20.23 -0.18 -14.27
N GLY A 499 20.75 0.78 -13.50
CA GLY A 499 21.88 1.65 -13.87
C GLY A 499 21.75 2.35 -15.23
N MET A 500 20.53 2.66 -15.66
CA MET A 500 20.23 3.07 -17.03
C MET A 500 20.92 4.37 -17.47
N ASN A 501 21.28 5.27 -16.55
CA ASN A 501 21.86 6.58 -16.86
C ASN A 501 23.38 6.55 -17.10
N LYS A 502 24.08 5.46 -16.74
CA LYS A 502 25.55 5.46 -16.68
C LYS A 502 26.23 5.43 -18.05
N PHE A 503 25.51 5.05 -19.11
CA PHE A 503 26.09 4.91 -20.44
C PHE A 503 25.21 5.47 -21.56
N PRO A 504 25.80 6.21 -22.52
CA PRO A 504 25.10 6.63 -23.73
C PRO A 504 24.78 5.42 -24.62
N TYR A 505 23.76 5.54 -25.45
CA TYR A 505 23.40 4.56 -26.48
C TYR A 505 23.33 5.25 -27.84
N GLU A 506 23.79 4.63 -28.94
CA GLU A 506 23.77 5.16 -30.32
C GLU A 506 23.93 6.70 -30.53
N ASN A 507 24.85 7.36 -29.81
CA ASN A 507 25.07 8.82 -29.83
C ASN A 507 23.97 9.69 -29.20
N GLU A 508 23.08 9.08 -28.44
CA GLU A 508 22.06 9.71 -27.61
C GLU A 508 22.39 9.55 -26.13
N THR A 509 21.85 10.46 -25.33
CA THR A 509 21.85 10.38 -23.87
C THR A 509 20.52 9.82 -23.38
N PRO A 510 20.48 9.19 -22.19
CA PRO A 510 19.24 8.88 -21.47
C PRO A 510 18.18 10.00 -21.58
N PRO A 511 16.88 9.67 -21.56
CA PRO A 511 16.32 8.44 -20.99
C PRO A 511 15.99 7.32 -21.99
N ARG A 512 15.83 6.09 -21.48
CA ARG A 512 15.52 4.90 -22.27
C ARG A 512 14.02 4.72 -22.39
N SER A 513 13.52 4.10 -23.46
CA SER A 513 12.08 3.90 -23.60
C SER A 513 11.64 2.63 -24.32
N VAL A 514 10.43 2.18 -23.98
CA VAL A 514 9.68 1.14 -24.70
C VAL A 514 8.35 1.73 -25.15
N THR A 515 8.12 1.77 -26.46
CA THR A 515 6.90 2.32 -27.07
C THR A 515 6.09 1.20 -27.69
N LEU A 516 4.88 0.95 -27.19
CA LEU A 516 3.98 -0.07 -27.72
C LEU A 516 3.41 0.36 -29.07
N ARG A 517 3.01 -0.60 -29.91
CA ARG A 517 2.32 -0.29 -31.16
C ARG A 517 0.96 0.41 -30.89
N PRO A 518 0.46 1.21 -31.85
CA PRO A 518 -0.85 1.86 -31.71
C PRO A 518 -2.00 0.86 -31.52
N VAL A 519 -2.93 1.20 -30.63
CA VAL A 519 -4.15 0.43 -30.33
C VAL A 519 -5.38 1.28 -30.64
N ASN A 520 -6.24 0.80 -31.54
CA ASN A 520 -7.48 1.50 -31.86
C ASN A 520 -8.47 1.39 -30.69
N VAL A 521 -8.80 2.55 -30.11
CA VAL A 521 -9.76 2.70 -29.00
C VAL A 521 -10.94 3.60 -29.40
N ALA A 522 -11.05 3.97 -30.68
CA ALA A 522 -12.07 4.87 -31.17
C ALA A 522 -13.50 4.37 -30.84
N GLY A 523 -14.31 5.24 -30.25
CA GLY A 523 -15.69 4.97 -29.88
C GLY A 523 -15.86 4.03 -28.67
N LYS A 524 -14.78 3.61 -28.02
CA LYS A 524 -14.82 2.81 -26.78
C LYS A 524 -15.12 3.73 -25.58
N GLN A 525 -15.81 3.18 -24.59
CA GLN A 525 -16.15 3.88 -23.34
C GLN A 525 -15.41 3.22 -22.18
N ASP A 526 -15.11 3.99 -21.14
CA ASP A 526 -14.39 3.51 -19.94
C ASP A 526 -13.11 2.74 -20.31
N VAL A 527 -12.25 3.37 -21.12
CA VAL A 527 -10.97 2.78 -21.52
C VAL A 527 -9.98 2.91 -20.36
N LYS A 528 -9.35 1.81 -19.99
CA LYS A 528 -8.35 1.74 -18.92
C LYS A 528 -7.06 1.11 -19.41
N LEU A 529 -5.95 1.64 -18.93
CA LEU A 529 -4.63 1.04 -19.03
C LEU A 529 -4.29 0.41 -17.69
N THR A 530 -4.03 -0.89 -17.65
CA THR A 530 -3.50 -1.57 -16.48
C THR A 530 -2.08 -2.05 -16.79
N VAL A 531 -1.13 -1.76 -15.91
CA VAL A 531 0.27 -2.19 -16.02
C VAL A 531 0.67 -2.87 -14.72
N ALA A 532 1.33 -4.02 -14.79
CA ALA A 532 1.98 -4.61 -13.64
C ALA A 532 3.36 -3.94 -13.47
N LEU A 533 3.63 -3.35 -12.30
CA LEU A 533 4.88 -2.65 -12.01
C LEU A 533 5.57 -3.24 -10.79
N ALA A 534 6.90 -3.27 -10.83
CA ALA A 534 7.75 -3.65 -9.71
C ALA A 534 8.99 -2.74 -9.65
N GLY A 535 9.60 -2.63 -8.47
CA GLY A 535 10.87 -1.94 -8.29
C GLY A 535 11.63 -2.34 -7.04
N ALA A 536 12.92 -2.02 -7.00
CA ALA A 536 13.75 -2.16 -5.81
C ALA A 536 13.28 -1.21 -4.68
N GLN A 537 13.85 -1.39 -3.50
CA GLN A 537 13.52 -0.59 -2.32
C GLN A 537 14.76 0.02 -1.68
N ILE A 538 15.77 0.32 -2.50
CA ILE A 538 17.13 0.50 -1.98
C ILE A 538 17.63 1.92 -2.01
N ASP A 539 17.57 2.67 -3.10
CA ASP A 539 17.93 4.08 -3.05
C ASP A 539 17.52 4.66 -4.38
N PHE A 540 16.37 5.33 -4.48
CA PHE A 540 16.02 6.03 -5.72
C PHE A 540 16.17 7.52 -5.48
N GLU A 541 17.11 8.15 -6.14
CA GLU A 541 17.53 9.53 -5.89
C GLU A 541 16.50 10.53 -6.41
N ASN A 542 16.29 11.65 -5.69
CA ASN A 542 15.41 12.73 -6.17
C ASN A 542 16.16 13.77 -7.01
N ASP A 543 17.13 13.32 -7.82
CA ASP A 543 17.98 14.18 -8.64
C ASP A 543 17.47 14.34 -10.08
N GLY A 544 16.33 13.72 -10.39
CA GLY A 544 15.69 13.70 -11.71
C GLY A 544 16.21 12.61 -12.65
N ASN A 545 17.16 11.77 -12.21
CA ASN A 545 17.71 10.69 -13.03
C ASN A 545 17.01 9.34 -12.78
N ASP A 546 16.40 9.17 -11.60
CA ASP A 546 15.78 7.94 -11.15
C ASP A 546 14.26 8.01 -11.28
N PHE A 547 13.73 7.43 -12.35
CA PHE A 547 12.31 7.54 -12.64
C PHE A 547 11.74 6.45 -13.56
N LEU A 548 10.42 6.31 -13.51
CA LEU A 548 9.61 5.59 -14.49
C LEU A 548 8.36 6.42 -14.84
N ASP A 549 8.30 6.87 -16.09
CA ASP A 549 7.12 7.50 -16.66
C ASP A 549 6.27 6.50 -17.43
N ILE A 550 4.95 6.63 -17.26
CA ILE A 550 3.95 6.01 -18.14
C ILE A 550 3.29 7.11 -18.95
N ILE A 551 3.70 7.25 -20.19
CA ILE A 551 3.23 8.28 -21.12
C ILE A 551 2.23 7.65 -22.09
N ILE A 552 1.15 8.37 -22.39
CA ILE A 552 0.22 8.01 -23.46
C ILE A 552 0.15 9.09 -24.54
N TYR A 553 -0.05 8.64 -25.77
CA TYR A 553 -0.49 9.47 -26.88
C TYR A 553 -1.89 9.02 -27.24
N THR A 554 -2.85 9.94 -27.14
CA THR A 554 -4.29 9.59 -27.23
C THR A 554 -4.79 9.43 -28.66
N ASN A 555 -4.09 10.03 -29.62
CA ASN A 555 -4.48 10.08 -31.03
C ASN A 555 -3.24 9.88 -31.94
N GLY A 556 -2.50 8.81 -31.68
CA GLY A 556 -1.25 8.48 -32.37
C GLY A 556 -0.03 9.28 -31.88
N LEU A 557 1.17 8.84 -32.25
CA LEU A 557 2.46 9.40 -31.77
C LEU A 557 2.69 10.89 -32.06
N ALA A 558 1.97 11.47 -33.02
CA ALA A 558 2.05 12.91 -33.32
C ALA A 558 1.19 13.78 -32.40
N SER A 559 0.32 13.17 -31.59
CA SER A 559 -0.51 13.90 -30.62
C SER A 559 0.30 14.37 -29.42
N THR A 560 -0.21 15.36 -28.68
CA THR A 560 0.44 15.81 -27.44
C THR A 560 0.48 14.66 -26.42
N PRO A 561 1.65 14.29 -25.89
CA PRO A 561 1.77 13.25 -24.88
C PRO A 561 1.09 13.67 -23.57
N LYS A 562 0.60 12.69 -22.83
CA LYS A 562 0.09 12.85 -21.47
C LYS A 562 0.74 11.82 -20.56
N THR A 563 1.39 12.29 -19.49
CA THR A 563 1.89 11.43 -18.42
C THR A 563 0.74 10.95 -17.54
N LEU A 564 0.65 9.65 -17.30
CA LEU A 564 -0.33 9.00 -16.43
C LEU A 564 0.23 8.66 -15.05
N ALA A 565 1.54 8.47 -14.97
CA ALA A 565 2.31 8.31 -13.75
C ALA A 565 3.72 8.82 -14.00
N HIS A 566 4.30 9.50 -13.02
CA HIS A 566 5.72 9.82 -12.95
C HIS A 566 6.20 9.29 -11.60
N PHE A 567 6.79 8.11 -11.64
CA PHE A 567 7.41 7.54 -10.46
C PHE A 567 8.83 8.10 -10.35
N ASN A 568 9.16 8.80 -9.27
CA ASN A 568 10.50 9.35 -9.03
C ASN A 568 10.98 9.05 -7.61
N GLY A 569 12.28 9.24 -7.38
CA GLY A 569 12.87 9.19 -6.05
C GLY A 569 12.24 10.25 -5.13
N VAL A 570 11.79 9.84 -3.95
CA VAL A 570 11.29 10.78 -2.92
C VAL A 570 12.14 10.64 -1.66
N GLU A 571 12.86 11.70 -1.33
CA GLU A 571 13.62 11.81 -0.09
C GLU A 571 12.70 12.23 1.05
N THR A 572 12.38 11.30 1.95
CA THR A 572 11.71 11.61 3.23
C THR A 572 12.66 11.44 4.41
N GLY A 573 13.95 11.67 4.18
CA GLY A 573 14.99 11.79 5.20
C GLY A 573 15.53 10.50 5.82
N GLN A 574 15.12 9.29 5.39
CA GLN A 574 15.67 8.03 5.96
C GLN A 574 15.88 6.85 4.99
N GLN A 575 15.30 6.87 3.80
CA GLN A 575 15.70 6.04 2.64
C GLN A 575 14.81 6.49 1.48
N PRO A 576 15.34 6.89 0.34
CA PRO A 576 14.47 7.30 -0.74
C PRO A 576 13.93 6.07 -1.48
N TRP A 577 12.70 6.22 -1.96
CA TRP A 577 11.99 5.18 -2.68
C TRP A 577 11.29 5.80 -3.87
N LEU A 578 10.97 4.96 -4.84
CA LEU A 578 10.19 5.41 -5.98
C LEU A 578 8.72 5.58 -5.59
N ALA A 579 8.17 6.78 -5.82
CA ALA A 579 6.77 7.09 -5.57
C ALA A 579 6.17 7.86 -6.75
N ASP A 580 4.86 7.69 -6.96
CA ASP A 580 4.11 8.33 -8.05
C ASP A 580 3.68 9.74 -7.60
N ASP A 581 4.30 10.78 -8.15
CA ASP A 581 4.04 12.19 -7.82
C ASP A 581 2.58 12.59 -8.16
N LEU A 582 2.04 12.04 -9.24
CA LEU A 582 0.67 12.24 -9.69
C LEU A 582 -0.35 11.50 -8.81
N ALA A 583 0.12 10.65 -7.90
CA ALA A 583 -0.69 9.96 -6.90
C ALA A 583 -0.31 10.33 -5.45
N GLY A 584 0.27 11.52 -5.25
CA GLY A 584 0.56 12.08 -3.93
C GLY A 584 1.77 11.42 -3.25
N ASN A 585 2.79 11.05 -4.02
CA ASN A 585 4.06 10.50 -3.53
C ASN A 585 3.90 9.27 -2.61
N GLN A 586 2.87 8.47 -2.85
CA GLN A 586 2.69 7.23 -2.11
C GLN A 586 3.70 6.16 -2.56
N ARG A 587 4.40 5.57 -1.59
CA ARG A 587 5.23 4.37 -1.82
C ARG A 587 4.34 3.21 -2.22
N ARG A 588 4.39 2.81 -3.48
CA ARG A 588 3.53 1.76 -4.04
C ARG A 588 4.30 0.64 -4.74
N LEU A 589 5.58 0.85 -5.09
CA LEU A 589 6.40 -0.17 -5.73
C LEU A 589 7.13 -1.05 -4.71
N THR A 590 7.16 -2.34 -5.02
CA THR A 590 7.92 -3.37 -4.32
C THR A 590 8.54 -4.31 -5.35
N ARG A 591 9.32 -5.29 -4.91
CA ARG A 591 9.89 -6.31 -5.81
C ARG A 591 8.88 -7.34 -6.29
N GLU A 592 7.64 -7.29 -5.78
CA GLU A 592 6.52 -8.03 -6.29
C GLU A 592 5.73 -7.15 -7.27
N PHE A 593 5.52 -7.64 -8.48
CA PHE A 593 4.72 -6.99 -9.50
C PHE A 593 3.27 -6.83 -9.01
N ALA A 594 2.75 -5.60 -9.09
CA ALA A 594 1.38 -5.27 -8.72
C ALA A 594 0.70 -4.46 -9.83
N ASP A 595 -0.62 -4.59 -9.94
CA ASP A 595 -1.41 -3.92 -10.97
C ASP A 595 -1.70 -2.44 -10.63
N PHE A 596 -1.36 -1.56 -11.58
CA PHE A 596 -1.67 -0.14 -11.55
C PHE A 596 -2.61 0.17 -12.71
N THR A 597 -3.79 0.74 -12.41
CA THR A 597 -4.81 1.02 -13.40
C THR A 597 -5.06 2.52 -13.54
N TYR A 598 -5.01 3.00 -14.78
CA TYR A 598 -5.12 4.39 -15.16
C TYR A 598 -6.30 4.60 -16.11
N ASN A 599 -7.05 5.68 -15.92
CA ASN A 599 -8.15 6.05 -16.80
C ASN A 599 -7.61 6.71 -18.08
N ILE A 600 -8.09 6.27 -19.23
CA ILE A 600 -7.76 6.88 -20.52
C ILE A 600 -8.84 7.90 -20.90
N PRO A 601 -8.48 9.11 -21.39
CA PRO A 601 -9.46 10.10 -21.82
C PRO A 601 -10.43 9.53 -22.88
N ALA A 602 -11.72 9.81 -22.72
CA ALA A 602 -12.76 9.34 -23.64
C ALA A 602 -12.62 9.88 -25.08
N SER A 603 -11.79 10.91 -25.27
CA SER A 603 -11.45 11.48 -26.58
C SER A 603 -10.37 10.69 -27.33
N ALA A 604 -9.74 9.69 -26.70
CA ALA A 604 -8.72 8.88 -27.35
C ALA A 604 -9.32 8.05 -28.50
N THR A 605 -8.60 7.98 -29.62
CA THR A 605 -9.01 7.21 -30.80
C THR A 605 -7.98 6.17 -31.20
N GLU A 606 -6.70 6.50 -31.02
CA GLU A 606 -5.58 5.62 -31.30
C GLU A 606 -4.55 5.79 -30.18
N LEU A 607 -4.57 4.86 -29.22
CA LEU A 607 -3.76 4.91 -28.02
C LEU A 607 -2.38 4.33 -28.28
N VAL A 608 -1.34 5.08 -27.97
CA VAL A 608 0.05 4.60 -27.89
C VAL A 608 0.52 4.76 -26.45
N VAL A 609 1.11 3.70 -25.89
CA VAL A 609 1.66 3.70 -24.53
C VAL A 609 3.18 3.66 -24.65
N GLN A 610 3.86 4.53 -23.91
CA GLN A 610 5.31 4.60 -23.83
C GLN A 610 5.75 4.56 -22.36
N PHE A 611 6.71 3.69 -22.08
CA PHE A 611 7.44 3.69 -20.82
C PHE A 611 8.76 4.42 -21.04
N VAL A 612 9.07 5.41 -20.20
CA VAL A 612 10.36 6.10 -20.20
C VAL A 612 10.98 5.92 -18.83
N ALA A 613 12.25 5.52 -18.77
CA ALA A 613 12.87 5.20 -17.50
C ALA A 613 14.34 5.61 -17.43
N GLY A 614 14.76 5.94 -16.21
CA GLY A 614 16.12 6.26 -15.82
C GLY A 614 16.41 5.67 -14.43
N SER A 615 17.65 5.28 -14.21
CA SER A 615 18.16 4.86 -12.89
C SER A 615 19.67 5.01 -12.84
N SER A 616 20.21 5.34 -11.68
CA SER A 616 21.62 5.55 -11.38
C SER A 616 22.35 4.27 -11.05
N TRP A 617 21.85 3.46 -10.13
CA TRP A 617 22.60 2.32 -9.62
C TRP A 617 22.08 0.96 -10.11
N TRP A 618 22.94 -0.05 -10.03
CA TRP A 618 22.61 -1.40 -10.51
C TRP A 618 21.58 -2.11 -9.60
N ASN A 619 21.48 -1.67 -8.35
CA ASN A 619 20.55 -2.13 -7.33
C ASN A 619 19.18 -1.39 -7.41
N GLU A 620 19.09 -0.30 -8.17
CA GLU A 620 17.85 0.39 -8.54
C GLU A 620 17.15 -0.28 -9.73
N LEU A 621 16.28 -1.21 -9.38
CA LEU A 621 15.58 -2.03 -10.35
C LEU A 621 14.21 -1.46 -10.62
N LEU A 622 13.85 -1.37 -11.90
CA LEU A 622 12.51 -1.03 -12.35
C LEU A 622 12.02 -2.12 -13.29
N GLY A 623 10.77 -2.55 -13.14
CA GLY A 623 10.17 -3.57 -13.98
C GLY A 623 8.74 -3.24 -14.35
N PHE A 624 8.37 -3.54 -15.59
CA PHE A 624 6.98 -3.49 -16.05
C PHE A 624 6.62 -4.76 -16.84
N ASP A 625 5.39 -5.19 -16.64
CA ASP A 625 4.84 -6.40 -17.24
C ASP A 625 3.32 -6.25 -17.46
N ASN A 626 2.74 -7.20 -18.19
CA ASN A 626 1.31 -7.43 -18.34
C ASN A 626 0.47 -6.17 -18.61
N VAL A 627 0.91 -5.40 -19.60
CA VAL A 627 0.26 -4.17 -20.05
C VAL A 627 -1.04 -4.52 -20.73
N ARG A 628 -2.17 -4.14 -20.14
CA ARG A 628 -3.53 -4.42 -20.64
C ARG A 628 -4.26 -3.13 -20.94
N ILE A 629 -4.88 -3.05 -22.11
CA ILE A 629 -5.83 -2.00 -22.45
C ILE A 629 -7.22 -2.63 -22.49
N THR A 630 -8.11 -2.15 -21.65
CA THR A 630 -9.49 -2.66 -21.55
C THR A 630 -10.51 -1.56 -21.81
N ALA A 631 -11.72 -1.91 -22.24
CA ALA A 631 -12.84 -0.97 -22.36
C ALA A 631 -14.13 -1.55 -21.79
N GLY A 632 -14.90 -0.72 -21.09
CA GLY A 632 -16.19 -1.06 -20.49
C GLY A 632 -16.11 -1.30 -18.98
N ALA A 633 -17.28 -1.32 -18.33
CA ALA A 633 -17.38 -1.33 -16.87
C ALA A 633 -16.77 -2.61 -16.26
N THR A 634 -15.83 -2.42 -15.33
CA THR A 634 -15.35 -3.49 -14.43
C THR A 634 -16.44 -3.81 -13.42
N THR A 635 -17.28 -4.81 -13.68
CA THR A 635 -18.18 -5.35 -12.65
C THR A 635 -17.39 -6.32 -11.78
N THR A 636 -17.36 -6.08 -10.48
CA THR A 636 -16.80 -7.05 -9.52
C THR A 636 -17.65 -8.31 -9.59
N PRO A 637 -17.07 -9.50 -9.82
CA PRO A 637 -17.83 -10.75 -9.82
C PRO A 637 -18.63 -10.95 -8.53
N ILE A 638 -19.70 -11.76 -8.57
CA ILE A 638 -20.36 -12.22 -7.33
C ILE A 638 -19.30 -12.96 -6.50
N GLY A 639 -19.00 -12.43 -5.31
CA GLY A 639 -18.08 -13.00 -4.34
C GLY A 639 -18.68 -14.19 -3.59
N ALA A 640 -18.03 -14.58 -2.49
CA ALA A 640 -18.50 -15.69 -1.67
C ALA A 640 -19.93 -15.46 -1.16
N ILE A 641 -20.79 -16.45 -1.34
CA ILE A 641 -22.17 -16.40 -0.84
C ILE A 641 -22.23 -17.11 0.50
N SER A 642 -22.60 -16.37 1.53
CA SER A 642 -22.85 -16.87 2.88
C SER A 642 -24.32 -17.24 3.04
N ALA A 643 -24.58 -18.23 3.90
CA ALA A 643 -25.92 -18.66 4.23
C ALA A 643 -26.05 -18.97 5.72
N SER A 644 -27.17 -18.56 6.30
CA SER A 644 -27.50 -18.78 7.71
C SER A 644 -28.96 -19.17 7.87
N ILE A 645 -29.29 -19.87 8.96
CA ILE A 645 -30.68 -20.19 9.31
C ILE A 645 -31.06 -19.29 10.49
N ALA A 646 -32.15 -18.54 10.35
CA ALA A 646 -32.73 -17.75 11.43
C ALA A 646 -34.25 -17.96 11.46
N GLY A 647 -34.75 -18.53 12.56
CA GLY A 647 -36.16 -18.94 12.64
C GLY A 647 -36.49 -19.97 11.56
N ASP A 648 -37.58 -19.72 10.82
CA ASP A 648 -38.04 -20.59 9.73
C ASP A 648 -37.48 -20.17 8.35
N ASN A 649 -36.45 -19.31 8.30
CA ASN A 649 -35.87 -18.81 7.04
C ASN A 649 -34.39 -19.18 6.88
N ILE A 650 -33.99 -19.39 5.63
CA ILE A 650 -32.62 -19.35 5.15
C ILE A 650 -32.33 -17.92 4.67
N ASN A 651 -31.30 -17.30 5.24
CA ASN A 651 -30.81 -15.98 4.82
C ASN A 651 -29.51 -16.13 4.06
N LEU A 652 -29.48 -15.63 2.83
CA LEU A 652 -28.31 -15.57 1.95
C LEU A 652 -27.76 -14.14 1.93
N ALA A 653 -26.44 -14.00 1.90
CA ALA A 653 -25.76 -12.72 1.69
C ALA A 653 -24.48 -12.91 0.86
N TRP A 654 -24.20 -11.98 -0.04
CA TRP A 654 -23.04 -12.00 -0.94
C TRP A 654 -22.43 -10.61 -1.13
N THR A 655 -21.31 -10.55 -1.83
CA THR A 655 -20.66 -9.30 -2.28
C THR A 655 -20.53 -9.29 -3.79
N GLY A 656 -20.33 -8.11 -4.38
CA GLY A 656 -20.17 -7.97 -5.83
C GLY A 656 -21.40 -8.35 -6.66
N GLY A 657 -21.20 -8.40 -7.98
CA GLY A 657 -22.23 -8.54 -9.00
C GLY A 657 -22.98 -7.25 -9.32
N THR A 658 -23.84 -7.32 -10.34
CA THR A 658 -24.69 -6.21 -10.80
C THR A 658 -26.17 -6.47 -10.45
N ALA A 659 -26.85 -5.57 -9.75
CA ALA A 659 -28.30 -5.68 -9.54
C ALA A 659 -29.08 -5.44 -10.86
N PRO A 660 -30.26 -6.05 -11.07
CA PRO A 660 -30.99 -6.94 -10.16
C PRO A 660 -30.41 -8.37 -10.10
N TYR A 661 -30.62 -9.06 -8.97
CA TYR A 661 -30.17 -10.42 -8.74
C TYR A 661 -31.33 -11.42 -8.77
N LEU A 662 -31.17 -12.54 -9.46
CA LEU A 662 -32.08 -13.68 -9.41
C LEU A 662 -31.56 -14.72 -8.42
N VAL A 663 -32.33 -14.97 -7.37
CA VAL A 663 -32.05 -16.05 -6.42
C VAL A 663 -32.78 -17.30 -6.88
N GLN A 664 -32.03 -18.37 -7.06
CA GLN A 664 -32.55 -19.66 -7.46
C GLN A 664 -32.23 -20.71 -6.41
N GLY A 665 -33.06 -21.74 -6.33
CA GLY A 665 -32.82 -22.86 -5.44
C GLY A 665 -33.20 -24.21 -6.01
N LYS A 666 -32.62 -25.25 -5.43
CA LYS A 666 -33.05 -26.65 -5.55
C LYS A 666 -33.55 -27.12 -4.20
N LEU A 667 -34.66 -27.84 -4.20
CA LEU A 667 -35.31 -28.32 -2.98
C LEU A 667 -34.73 -29.66 -2.52
N ALA A 668 -34.01 -30.36 -3.39
CA ALA A 668 -33.10 -31.46 -3.09
C ALA A 668 -31.77 -31.33 -3.86
N LEU A 669 -30.69 -31.87 -3.30
CA LEU A 669 -29.34 -31.83 -3.89
C LEU A 669 -29.27 -32.41 -5.31
N ASN A 670 -30.14 -33.37 -5.62
CA ASN A 670 -30.17 -34.10 -6.90
C ASN A 670 -31.24 -33.61 -7.88
N ASP A 671 -31.94 -32.50 -7.60
CA ASP A 671 -32.90 -31.94 -8.55
C ASP A 671 -32.20 -31.50 -9.83
N ALA A 672 -32.74 -31.89 -10.99
CA ALA A 672 -32.16 -31.54 -12.29
C ALA A 672 -32.32 -30.05 -12.62
N ASN A 673 -33.39 -29.42 -12.15
CA ASN A 673 -33.79 -28.06 -12.53
C ASN A 673 -33.64 -27.08 -11.37
N TRP A 674 -33.24 -25.85 -11.69
CA TRP A 674 -33.29 -24.72 -10.76
C TRP A 674 -34.69 -24.12 -10.72
N ILE A 675 -35.14 -23.72 -9.53
CA ILE A 675 -36.37 -22.97 -9.33
C ILE A 675 -36.00 -21.51 -9.14
N ASP A 676 -36.64 -20.62 -9.91
CA ASP A 676 -36.53 -19.18 -9.68
C ASP A 676 -37.37 -18.80 -8.46
N LEU A 677 -36.72 -18.28 -7.41
CA LEU A 677 -37.36 -18.03 -6.12
C LEU A 677 -37.74 -16.56 -5.94
N GLN A 678 -36.81 -15.65 -6.22
CA GLN A 678 -37.06 -14.20 -6.11
C GLN A 678 -36.04 -13.37 -6.87
N THR A 679 -36.48 -12.19 -7.31
CA THR A 679 -35.60 -11.12 -7.79
C THR A 679 -35.39 -10.09 -6.67
N VAL A 680 -34.13 -9.73 -6.38
CA VAL A 680 -33.77 -8.73 -5.35
C VAL A 680 -32.81 -7.68 -5.92
N ASN A 681 -32.83 -6.46 -5.37
CA ASN A 681 -31.91 -5.38 -5.74
C ASN A 681 -30.76 -5.18 -4.73
N THR A 682 -30.75 -5.98 -3.67
CA THR A 682 -29.74 -5.97 -2.60
C THR A 682 -28.93 -7.24 -2.63
N THR A 683 -27.74 -7.24 -2.03
CA THR A 683 -26.87 -8.42 -1.97
C THR A 683 -27.25 -9.39 -0.84
N SER A 684 -28.55 -9.50 -0.56
CA SER A 684 -29.11 -10.36 0.48
C SER A 684 -30.51 -10.82 0.14
N ALA A 685 -30.88 -11.99 0.63
CA ALA A 685 -32.14 -12.67 0.34
C ALA A 685 -32.58 -13.54 1.52
N SER A 686 -33.88 -13.59 1.80
CA SER A 686 -34.45 -14.44 2.87
C SER A 686 -35.58 -15.33 2.32
N ILE A 687 -35.41 -16.65 2.45
CA ILE A 687 -36.29 -17.66 1.86
C ILE A 687 -36.79 -18.64 2.94
N PRO A 688 -38.10 -18.94 3.02
CA PRO A 688 -38.63 -19.91 3.97
C PRO A 688 -38.04 -21.31 3.79
N LEU A 689 -37.71 -21.97 4.91
CA LEU A 689 -37.20 -23.34 4.96
C LEU A 689 -38.36 -24.35 4.77
N ALA A 690 -38.90 -24.40 3.56
CA ALA A 690 -40.03 -25.25 3.21
C ALA A 690 -39.68 -26.75 3.07
N THR A 691 -38.39 -27.09 3.05
CA THR A 691 -37.87 -28.46 2.89
C THR A 691 -36.66 -28.71 3.79
N PRO A 692 -36.31 -29.98 4.11
CA PRO A 692 -35.20 -30.32 5.00
C PRO A 692 -33.77 -29.96 4.50
N GLY A 693 -33.63 -29.38 3.32
CA GLY A 693 -32.36 -28.94 2.73
C GLY A 693 -32.56 -28.18 1.41
N GLY A 694 -31.51 -27.53 0.91
CA GLY A 694 -31.54 -26.84 -0.38
C GLY A 694 -30.17 -26.37 -0.86
N VAL A 695 -30.01 -26.27 -2.18
CA VAL A 695 -28.84 -25.66 -2.85
C VAL A 695 -29.31 -24.35 -3.43
N PHE A 696 -28.56 -23.27 -3.24
CA PHE A 696 -28.93 -21.95 -3.76
C PHE A 696 -27.87 -21.42 -4.71
N GLN A 697 -28.28 -20.65 -5.70
CA GLN A 697 -27.38 -19.86 -6.52
C GLN A 697 -27.94 -18.47 -6.74
N VAL A 698 -27.05 -17.53 -7.04
CA VAL A 698 -27.42 -16.16 -7.38
C VAL A 698 -26.86 -15.84 -8.77
N GLN A 699 -27.73 -15.32 -9.62
CA GLN A 699 -27.35 -14.72 -10.91
C GLN A 699 -27.47 -13.21 -10.80
N ASP A 700 -26.49 -12.46 -11.28
CA ASP A 700 -26.56 -11.01 -11.38
C ASP A 700 -27.13 -10.56 -12.73
N ALA A 701 -27.37 -9.26 -12.87
CA ALA A 701 -27.87 -8.59 -14.08
C ALA A 701 -29.12 -9.23 -14.69
N THR A 702 -29.99 -9.82 -13.86
CA THR A 702 -31.16 -10.53 -14.36
C THR A 702 -32.19 -9.55 -14.94
N THR A 703 -32.84 -9.96 -16.02
CA THR A 703 -34.02 -9.28 -16.57
C THR A 703 -35.33 -9.94 -16.12
N LYS A 704 -35.26 -11.06 -15.37
CA LYS A 704 -36.43 -11.75 -14.83
C LYS A 704 -36.94 -11.06 -13.57
N THR A 705 -38.26 -10.99 -13.44
CA THR A 705 -38.95 -10.48 -12.25
C THR A 705 -39.75 -11.61 -11.61
N VAL A 706 -39.25 -12.11 -10.47
CA VAL A 706 -39.91 -13.16 -9.69
C VAL A 706 -40.28 -12.61 -8.32
N LYS A 707 -41.56 -12.74 -7.96
CA LYS A 707 -42.08 -12.30 -6.65
C LYS A 707 -42.24 -13.50 -5.73
N LEU A 708 -41.57 -13.48 -4.59
CA LEU A 708 -41.75 -14.49 -3.55
C LEU A 708 -42.90 -14.09 -2.65
N PHE A 709 -43.73 -15.06 -2.29
CA PHE A 709 -44.73 -14.96 -1.24
C PHE A 709 -44.39 -16.00 -0.18
N LYS A 710 -44.49 -15.62 1.10
CA LYS A 710 -44.20 -16.45 2.26
C LYS A 710 -45.49 -16.86 2.94
N VAL A 711 -45.44 -17.97 3.68
CA VAL A 711 -46.58 -18.46 4.46
C VAL A 711 -46.12 -19.11 5.75
N SER A 712 -46.87 -18.86 6.82
CA SER A 712 -46.81 -19.62 8.07
C SER A 712 -48.21 -20.15 8.40
N LEU A 713 -48.33 -21.47 8.54
CA LEU A 713 -49.60 -22.15 8.76
C LEU A 713 -49.73 -22.54 10.23
N ASN A 714 -50.91 -22.33 10.80
CA ASN A 714 -51.27 -22.81 12.13
C ASN A 714 -52.79 -23.00 12.24
N GLY A 715 -53.25 -23.67 13.30
CA GLY A 715 -54.69 -23.90 13.51
C GLY A 715 -55.46 -22.64 13.94
N ALA A 716 -54.82 -21.68 14.59
CA ALA A 716 -55.47 -20.42 15.00
C ALA A 716 -55.93 -19.57 13.80
N ASN A 717 -55.25 -19.73 12.66
CA ASN A 717 -55.56 -19.09 11.40
C ASN A 717 -56.69 -19.78 10.61
N GLU A 718 -57.11 -20.98 11.01
CA GLU A 718 -58.19 -21.73 10.35
C GLU A 718 -59.52 -20.96 10.42
N ARG A 719 -60.33 -21.04 9.37
CA ARG A 719 -61.60 -20.31 9.25
C ARG A 719 -62.70 -21.19 8.64
N PRO A 720 -63.98 -20.98 9.01
CA PRO A 720 -64.48 -19.93 9.91
C PRO A 720 -64.17 -20.20 11.39
N THR A 721 -63.87 -21.44 11.76
CA THR A 721 -63.60 -21.84 13.14
C THR A 721 -62.12 -22.18 13.33
N PRO A 722 -61.38 -21.43 14.16
CA PRO A 722 -60.01 -21.77 14.52
C PRO A 722 -59.91 -23.18 15.12
N VAL A 723 -58.84 -23.89 14.79
CA VAL A 723 -58.56 -25.24 15.28
C VAL A 723 -57.54 -25.18 16.42
N THR A 724 -57.84 -25.86 17.54
CA THR A 724 -56.88 -26.06 18.63
C THR A 724 -55.98 -27.25 18.31
N THR A 725 -54.81 -26.95 17.75
CA THR A 725 -53.78 -27.94 17.40
C THR A 725 -52.39 -27.34 17.61
N THR A 726 -51.40 -28.19 17.88
CA THR A 726 -49.98 -27.80 17.86
C THR A 726 -49.37 -27.88 16.46
N ALA A 727 -50.16 -28.33 15.48
CA ALA A 727 -49.73 -28.41 14.10
C ALA A 727 -49.32 -27.05 13.56
N LYS A 728 -48.25 -27.05 12.77
CA LYS A 728 -47.70 -25.86 12.13
C LYS A 728 -47.14 -26.19 10.75
N GLY A 729 -46.97 -25.17 9.94
CA GLY A 729 -46.31 -25.29 8.65
C GLY A 729 -45.63 -24.00 8.23
N VAL A 730 -44.67 -24.13 7.31
CA VAL A 730 -43.97 -23.01 6.69
C VAL A 730 -43.74 -23.31 5.21
N GLY A 731 -43.82 -22.28 4.38
CA GLY A 731 -43.63 -22.44 2.96
C GLY A 731 -43.41 -21.14 2.22
N PHE A 732 -43.38 -21.25 0.89
CA PHE A 732 -43.38 -20.14 -0.03
C PHE A 732 -44.16 -20.45 -1.31
N ALA A 733 -44.46 -19.40 -2.07
CA ALA A 733 -44.91 -19.45 -3.44
C ALA A 733 -44.16 -18.40 -4.27
N ALA A 734 -43.41 -18.83 -5.28
CA ALA A 734 -42.65 -17.96 -6.19
C ALA A 734 -43.44 -17.77 -7.49
N LEU A 735 -43.80 -16.52 -7.78
CA LEU A 735 -44.54 -16.12 -8.97
C LEU A 735 -43.57 -15.66 -10.07
N ASP A 736 -43.46 -16.46 -11.13
CA ASP A 736 -42.70 -16.16 -12.35
C ASP A 736 -43.65 -16.15 -13.56
N GLY A 737 -43.91 -14.96 -14.10
CA GLY A 737 -44.89 -14.78 -15.16
C GLY A 737 -46.28 -15.30 -14.77
N ASN A 738 -46.75 -16.35 -15.45
CA ASN A 738 -48.05 -16.99 -15.20
C ASN A 738 -47.92 -18.34 -14.48
N PHE A 739 -46.77 -18.63 -13.87
CA PHE A 739 -46.55 -19.85 -13.12
C PHE A 739 -46.26 -19.53 -11.65
N LEU A 740 -46.90 -20.29 -10.77
CA LEU A 740 -46.65 -20.26 -9.33
C LEU A 740 -45.95 -21.56 -8.92
N THR A 741 -44.69 -21.46 -8.54
CA THR A 741 -43.98 -22.59 -7.94
C THR A 741 -44.11 -22.50 -6.43
N TYR A 742 -44.60 -23.56 -5.78
CA TYR A 742 -44.84 -23.57 -4.34
C TYR A 742 -44.07 -24.70 -3.66
N ALA A 743 -43.69 -24.46 -2.41
CA ALA A 743 -43.24 -25.48 -1.48
C ALA A 743 -43.77 -25.15 -0.08
N VAL A 744 -44.40 -26.12 0.58
CA VAL A 744 -44.91 -25.94 1.94
C VAL A 744 -44.70 -27.22 2.74
N SER A 745 -44.09 -27.10 3.92
CA SER A 745 -43.99 -28.18 4.89
C SER A 745 -45.01 -28.01 6.00
N TYR A 746 -45.36 -29.13 6.62
CA TYR A 746 -46.21 -29.20 7.80
C TYR A 746 -45.73 -30.28 8.75
N GLU A 747 -45.99 -30.11 10.04
CA GLU A 747 -45.74 -31.13 11.06
C GLU A 747 -46.72 -31.01 12.22
N GLY A 748 -46.91 -32.11 12.93
CA GLY A 748 -47.71 -32.16 14.16
C GLY A 748 -49.22 -32.14 13.94
N LEU A 749 -49.70 -32.51 12.74
CA LEU A 749 -51.13 -32.72 12.50
C LEU A 749 -51.67 -33.81 13.43
N GLN A 750 -52.90 -33.66 13.91
CA GLN A 750 -53.54 -34.62 14.81
C GLN A 750 -53.99 -35.92 14.12
N GLY A 751 -53.99 -35.93 12.79
CA GLY A 751 -54.14 -37.12 11.96
C GLY A 751 -53.39 -36.97 10.65
N ASP A 752 -53.29 -38.05 9.88
CA ASP A 752 -52.60 -38.03 8.59
C ASP A 752 -53.19 -36.97 7.65
N ALA A 753 -52.33 -36.25 6.95
CA ALA A 753 -52.75 -35.33 5.91
C ALA A 753 -53.60 -36.05 4.84
N LYS A 754 -54.61 -35.37 4.31
CA LYS A 754 -55.43 -35.85 3.20
C LYS A 754 -55.11 -35.11 1.91
N PHE A 755 -55.21 -33.79 1.95
CA PHE A 755 -55.00 -32.89 0.83
C PHE A 755 -54.50 -31.55 1.34
N ALA A 756 -53.94 -30.74 0.44
CA ALA A 756 -53.68 -29.35 0.71
C ALA A 756 -54.04 -28.52 -0.52
N HIS A 757 -54.47 -27.27 -0.31
CA HIS A 757 -54.93 -26.39 -1.38
C HIS A 757 -54.45 -24.95 -1.22
N ILE A 758 -54.43 -24.20 -2.33
CA ILE A 758 -54.56 -22.74 -2.32
C ILE A 758 -56.04 -22.42 -2.44
N HIS A 759 -56.55 -21.58 -1.53
CA HIS A 759 -57.91 -21.08 -1.53
C HIS A 759 -57.95 -19.58 -1.85
N GLY A 760 -59.11 -19.11 -2.31
CA GLY A 760 -59.40 -17.69 -2.49
C GLY A 760 -60.59 -17.42 -3.41
N PRO A 761 -60.87 -16.14 -3.71
CA PRO A 761 -60.30 -14.97 -3.04
C PRO A 761 -60.84 -14.83 -1.60
N ALA A 762 -59.96 -14.65 -0.62
CA ALA A 762 -60.30 -14.42 0.78
C ALA A 762 -59.17 -13.70 1.52
N ASP A 763 -59.56 -12.82 2.43
CA ASP A 763 -58.64 -12.21 3.39
C ASP A 763 -58.30 -13.18 4.54
N ALA A 764 -57.47 -12.75 5.48
CA ALA A 764 -57.07 -13.57 6.62
C ALA A 764 -58.25 -13.98 7.55
N ASN A 765 -59.43 -13.35 7.42
CA ASN A 765 -60.57 -13.55 8.31
C ASN A 765 -61.68 -14.42 7.73
N THR A 766 -61.68 -14.65 6.42
CA THR A 766 -62.73 -15.37 5.69
C THR A 766 -62.22 -16.64 5.03
N ALA A 767 -63.10 -17.62 4.81
CA ALA A 767 -62.79 -18.84 4.07
C ALA A 767 -63.38 -18.76 2.66
N ALA A 768 -62.71 -19.38 1.69
CA ALA A 768 -63.15 -19.42 0.29
C ALA A 768 -62.98 -20.82 -0.33
N GLY A 769 -63.42 -20.97 -1.57
CA GLY A 769 -63.27 -22.21 -2.34
C GLY A 769 -61.82 -22.51 -2.72
N ILE A 770 -61.61 -23.73 -3.23
CA ILE A 770 -60.32 -24.21 -3.73
C ILE A 770 -60.02 -23.56 -5.07
N LEU A 771 -58.81 -23.01 -5.22
CA LEU A 771 -58.29 -22.49 -6.50
C LEU A 771 -57.21 -23.41 -7.09
N VAL A 772 -56.34 -23.98 -6.24
CA VAL A 772 -55.26 -24.90 -6.67
C VAL A 772 -55.17 -26.08 -5.72
N THR A 773 -55.05 -27.29 -6.25
CA THR A 773 -54.72 -28.48 -5.46
C THR A 773 -53.21 -28.68 -5.41
N LEU A 774 -52.67 -28.83 -4.20
CA LEU A 774 -51.24 -29.00 -3.96
C LEU A 774 -50.80 -30.44 -4.22
N THR A 775 -49.63 -30.61 -4.83
CA THR A 775 -49.05 -31.93 -5.11
C THR A 775 -48.22 -32.41 -3.92
N ALA A 776 -48.54 -33.57 -3.37
CA ALA A 776 -47.79 -34.17 -2.28
C ALA A 776 -46.40 -34.61 -2.78
N ALA A 777 -45.35 -34.19 -2.09
CA ALA A 777 -43.96 -34.53 -2.42
C ALA A 777 -43.32 -35.43 -1.34
N SER A 778 -44.06 -35.76 -0.29
CA SER A 778 -43.74 -36.78 0.71
C SER A 778 -44.97 -37.66 0.98
N PRO A 779 -44.82 -38.83 1.65
CA PRO A 779 -45.96 -39.56 2.17
C PRO A 779 -46.86 -38.65 3.01
N LEU A 780 -48.18 -38.78 2.83
CA LEU A 780 -49.17 -38.05 3.59
C LEU A 780 -49.30 -38.67 4.98
N ALA A 781 -48.74 -37.99 5.98
CA ALA A 781 -48.71 -38.42 7.38
C ALA A 781 -49.01 -37.21 8.29
N THR A 782 -48.70 -37.31 9.59
CA THR A 782 -48.81 -36.18 10.52
C THR A 782 -47.79 -35.06 10.28
N GLY A 783 -46.81 -35.30 9.43
CA GLY A 783 -45.89 -34.30 8.90
C GLY A 783 -45.41 -34.67 7.50
N GLY A 784 -45.06 -33.67 6.70
CA GLY A 784 -44.69 -33.84 5.30
C GLY A 784 -44.51 -32.52 4.57
N TYR A 785 -44.40 -32.58 3.25
CA TYR A 785 -44.29 -31.40 2.40
C TYR A 785 -44.98 -31.57 1.04
N PHE A 786 -45.48 -30.46 0.52
CA PHE A 786 -46.08 -30.33 -0.80
C PHE A 786 -45.18 -29.44 -1.66
N ILE A 787 -44.91 -29.88 -2.88
CA ILE A 787 -44.08 -29.14 -3.85
C ILE A 787 -44.72 -29.28 -5.21
N GLY A 788 -44.81 -28.18 -5.95
CA GLY A 788 -45.33 -28.23 -7.30
C GLY A 788 -45.35 -26.88 -7.97
N GLN A 789 -45.87 -26.87 -9.19
CA GLN A 789 -46.08 -25.67 -9.98
C GLN A 789 -47.52 -25.65 -10.48
N ALA A 790 -48.14 -24.47 -10.45
CA ALA A 790 -49.49 -24.26 -10.98
C ALA A 790 -49.48 -23.15 -12.04
N PRO A 791 -50.09 -23.36 -13.22
CA PRO A 791 -50.39 -22.27 -14.13
C PRO A 791 -51.48 -21.37 -13.52
N LEU A 792 -51.35 -20.07 -13.72
CA LEU A 792 -52.30 -19.07 -13.22
C LEU A 792 -53.01 -18.39 -14.38
N ASP A 793 -54.32 -18.21 -14.25
CA ASP A 793 -55.04 -17.19 -15.00
C ASP A 793 -54.81 -15.79 -14.38
N ALA A 794 -55.25 -14.76 -15.11
CA ALA A 794 -55.06 -13.37 -14.68
C ALA A 794 -55.77 -13.05 -13.35
N GLY A 795 -56.91 -13.69 -13.06
CA GLY A 795 -57.68 -13.44 -11.85
C GLY A 795 -57.02 -14.05 -10.61
N LEU A 796 -56.58 -15.31 -10.70
CA LEU A 796 -55.82 -15.97 -9.63
C LEU A 796 -54.51 -15.24 -9.36
N ARG A 797 -53.79 -14.80 -10.39
CA ARG A 797 -52.58 -14.00 -10.24
C ARG A 797 -52.85 -12.71 -9.47
N ALA A 798 -53.87 -11.95 -9.85
CA ALA A 798 -54.26 -10.73 -9.16
C ALA A 798 -54.65 -10.99 -7.69
N ASN A 799 -55.31 -12.11 -7.41
CA ASN A 799 -55.65 -12.49 -6.03
C ASN A 799 -54.41 -12.85 -5.19
N ILE A 800 -53.40 -13.49 -5.78
CA ILE A 800 -52.14 -13.77 -5.09
C ILE A 800 -51.39 -12.46 -4.82
N GLU A 801 -51.21 -11.63 -5.83
CA GLU A 801 -50.53 -10.34 -5.71
C GLU A 801 -51.25 -9.37 -4.74
N GLY A 802 -52.58 -9.47 -4.66
CA GLY A 802 -53.41 -8.72 -3.72
C GLY A 802 -53.47 -9.30 -2.30
N GLY A 803 -52.77 -10.40 -2.02
CA GLY A 803 -52.79 -11.05 -0.70
C GLY A 803 -54.14 -11.65 -0.34
N MET A 804 -54.94 -12.06 -1.32
CA MET A 804 -56.30 -12.63 -1.18
C MET A 804 -56.32 -14.15 -1.33
N THR A 805 -55.19 -14.83 -1.12
CA THR A 805 -55.10 -16.29 -1.20
C THR A 805 -54.34 -16.87 -0.01
N TYR A 806 -54.66 -18.11 0.34
CA TYR A 806 -54.05 -18.79 1.48
C TYR A 806 -53.81 -20.26 1.20
N PHE A 807 -52.77 -20.85 1.82
CA PHE A 807 -52.62 -22.29 1.87
C PHE A 807 -53.42 -22.88 3.03
N ASN A 808 -53.97 -24.07 2.79
CA ASN A 808 -54.67 -24.86 3.79
C ASN A 808 -54.30 -26.34 3.67
N VAL A 809 -54.08 -27.01 4.80
CA VAL A 809 -53.80 -28.45 4.87
C VAL A 809 -54.92 -29.14 5.65
N HIS A 810 -55.49 -30.18 5.05
CA HIS A 810 -56.58 -30.98 5.61
C HIS A 810 -56.03 -32.29 6.17
N SER A 811 -56.58 -32.78 7.27
CA SER A 811 -56.20 -34.07 7.87
C SER A 811 -57.38 -35.04 7.98
N THR A 812 -57.11 -36.28 8.36
CA THR A 812 -58.14 -37.28 8.66
C THR A 812 -59.07 -36.85 9.79
N VAL A 813 -58.56 -36.07 10.75
CA VAL A 813 -59.32 -35.52 11.89
C VAL A 813 -60.05 -34.24 11.50
N PHE A 814 -59.39 -33.33 10.78
CA PHE A 814 -59.96 -32.05 10.37
C PHE A 814 -60.13 -31.98 8.85
N GLY A 815 -61.21 -32.60 8.35
CA GLY A 815 -61.51 -32.66 6.92
C GLY A 815 -61.77 -31.29 6.28
N GLY A 816 -62.22 -30.30 7.04
CA GLY A 816 -62.43 -28.93 6.57
C GLY A 816 -61.17 -28.05 6.51
N GLY A 817 -60.05 -28.51 7.08
CA GLY A 817 -58.81 -27.76 7.24
C GLY A 817 -58.30 -27.86 8.69
N GLU A 818 -57.03 -28.20 8.89
CA GLU A 818 -56.38 -28.22 10.22
C GLU A 818 -55.50 -27.00 10.45
N ILE A 819 -54.73 -26.59 9.43
CA ILE A 819 -53.82 -25.45 9.49
C ILE A 819 -53.94 -24.58 8.24
N ARG A 820 -53.90 -23.25 8.44
CA ARG A 820 -54.06 -22.24 7.40
C ARG A 820 -53.02 -21.12 7.52
N GLY A 821 -52.62 -20.55 6.39
CA GLY A 821 -51.75 -19.36 6.35
C GLY A 821 -51.94 -18.53 5.08
N GLN A 822 -52.02 -17.21 5.23
CA GLN A 822 -52.15 -16.27 4.11
C GLN A 822 -50.84 -16.18 3.32
N LEU A 823 -50.92 -16.10 1.99
CA LEU A 823 -49.79 -15.79 1.14
C LEU A 823 -49.49 -14.28 1.22
N VAL A 824 -48.30 -13.93 1.70
CA VAL A 824 -47.85 -12.53 1.87
C VAL A 824 -46.53 -12.29 1.13
N PRO A 825 -46.32 -11.15 0.45
CA PRO A 825 -45.05 -10.83 -0.21
C PRO A 825 -43.82 -10.86 0.70
#